data_AF-U5H153-F1
#
_entry.id   AF-U5H153-F1
#
_cell.length_a   1.000
_cell.length_b   1.000
_cell.length_c   1.000
_cell.angle_alpha   90.00
_cell.angle_beta   90.00
_cell.angle_gamma   90.00
#
_symmetry.space_group_name_H-M   'P 1'
#
loop_
_entity.id
_entity.type
_entity.pdbx_description
1 polymer ?
#
loop_
_entity_poly.entity_id
_entity_poly.type
_entity_poly.pdbx_seq_one_letter_code
_entity_poly.pdbx_strand_id
1 'polypeptide(L)'
;MPGPKAAPSTSKLDSLETVQQTLQQQVPQLFGASQHSVASHRKNINTLHGLFLRAAQVTTLSNDGTTLRLTGEKAFGDAFRAAVVHPLGVKKGVEQADRIIKYIAGFVGFAVEHDFKQREAEAGEQDDDEDEDGPASRLVAQLLAFLLKGFQAKNKVARFRSVQLVALMVNSLGEIDDDTYQLLKQALLERVRDKESTVRMQAVVALAKLQEADEVDEDDDELSVSDVLIDVLTHDPAAEVRRAALFNLIPSPKTLPALLMRTLDVDPINRRAAYLHVLYEIPCARLTQTQREDAIARGLRDREEGVRRAAKKLVSKWAEDAGGVVRFLEFFDLYEGKAAENILSAIFDSNPALMEGLDFGGDFWQILTPHTAFTTRVYLNHLRQLEDPRLADLEPVVTALAFFVQNEWTKLVVSLDAAERDEGAELELEFVVGELVEMAIDLDYGDEIGRRKIFELMREMMSNSILPYSLVPKCLDVLLKVTSSEKEFMRIVVEIVQSLRADSHLMTTDDDADLDNDSEDEDEDEGVEARKARRKRRYTASQEPVIFARRKQLDLRCLVIVKALLERVMGALQENSMLHGLVTELVVPAIKQKDQEVRSSGLVCLGLISLLDKPTAVDSFELLARQSQDTEGELRVKILQTLFDLLVLHGINLGADRGFGADVILGFLMSSLEQEEPEAEATCVIGVCKLMLSNLVTDEVILSRLVLLYFASETIDNQKLRQCLSYFFPVYAYSNPANQRRVSKVFLPTLALLKDVYDELGTTERNAMVAPLQIGLQLLDWTDPQKSILAAEDTKASRAQLDETIHLDLSVQMIKALFQQSLKDERKLLCQLFTQIVYPLGSAGFEGQGFVVVDQSDQIEEGSVGYGFQECAGKVREDGRQDVRGTGQ
;
A
#
# COMPACT_ATOMS: atom_id res chain seq x y z
N MET A 1 -15.75 -88.56 15.06
CA MET A 1 -14.56 -88.63 14.18
C MET A 1 -15.05 -88.37 12.77
N PRO A 2 -14.85 -87.15 12.26
CA PRO A 2 -13.66 -86.79 11.49
C PRO A 2 -12.90 -85.68 12.26
N GLY A 3 -11.59 -85.65 12.42
CA GLY A 3 -10.50 -85.83 11.47
C GLY A 3 -9.63 -84.55 11.64
N PRO A 4 -8.31 -84.63 11.90
CA PRO A 4 -7.52 -83.45 12.26
C PRO A 4 -7.45 -82.49 11.07
N LYS A 5 -7.79 -81.21 11.28
CA LYS A 5 -7.46 -80.16 10.31
C LYS A 5 -5.94 -80.08 10.23
N ALA A 6 -5.45 -80.27 9.00
CA ALA A 6 -4.04 -80.28 8.65
C ALA A 6 -3.34 -79.01 9.17
N ALA A 7 -2.13 -79.22 9.71
CA ALA A 7 -1.18 -78.15 9.99
C ALA A 7 -0.97 -77.28 8.75
N PRO A 8 -0.85 -75.95 8.89
CA PRO A 8 -0.42 -75.12 7.78
C PRO A 8 0.99 -75.57 7.38
N SER A 9 1.16 -75.81 6.08
CA SER A 9 2.44 -76.13 5.45
C SER A 9 3.48 -75.10 5.86
N THR A 10 4.59 -75.57 6.43
CA THR A 10 5.81 -74.79 6.66
C THR A 10 6.32 -74.25 5.32
N SER A 11 5.97 -73.01 4.98
CA SER A 11 6.70 -72.25 3.97
C SER A 11 8.15 -72.17 4.43
N LYS A 12 9.10 -72.60 3.59
CA LYS A 12 10.53 -72.43 3.87
C LYS A 12 10.76 -70.96 4.26
N LEU A 13 11.21 -70.72 5.49
CA LEU A 13 11.74 -69.42 5.90
C LEU A 13 12.81 -69.02 4.88
N ASP A 14 12.69 -67.82 4.31
CA ASP A 14 13.67 -67.35 3.34
C ASP A 14 15.04 -67.22 4.01
N SER A 15 16.08 -67.71 3.32
CA SER A 15 17.46 -67.43 3.74
C SER A 15 17.83 -65.98 3.39
N LEU A 16 18.77 -65.40 4.13
CA LEU A 16 19.31 -64.06 3.86
C LEU A 16 19.77 -63.91 2.41
N GLU A 17 20.43 -64.93 1.86
CA GLU A 17 20.89 -64.94 0.45
C GLU A 17 19.72 -64.85 -0.54
N THR A 18 18.62 -65.55 -0.28
CA THR A 18 17.43 -65.56 -1.15
C THR A 18 16.72 -64.20 -1.12
N VAL A 19 16.61 -63.59 0.06
CA VAL A 19 16.07 -62.23 0.22
C VAL A 19 16.97 -61.21 -0.50
N GLN A 20 18.28 -61.26 -0.29
CA GLN A 20 19.23 -60.34 -0.94
C GLN A 20 19.15 -60.39 -2.47
N GLN A 21 19.09 -61.58 -3.06
CA GLN A 21 18.92 -61.72 -4.52
C GLN A 21 17.58 -61.14 -5.00
N THR A 22 16.50 -61.37 -4.25
CA THR A 22 15.19 -60.82 -4.57
C THR A 22 15.19 -59.29 -4.52
N LEU A 23 15.80 -58.70 -3.48
CA LEU A 23 15.89 -57.26 -3.31
C LEU A 23 16.73 -56.59 -4.41
N GLN A 24 17.88 -57.19 -4.77
CA GLN A 24 18.74 -56.69 -5.84
C GLN A 24 18.03 -56.65 -7.20
N GLN A 25 17.07 -57.56 -7.45
CA GLN A 25 16.31 -57.60 -8.70
C GLN A 25 15.06 -56.70 -8.66
N GLN A 26 14.26 -56.79 -7.59
CA GLN A 26 12.93 -56.20 -7.58
C GLN A 26 12.92 -54.72 -7.16
N VAL A 27 13.80 -54.29 -6.24
CA VAL A 27 13.82 -52.88 -5.80
C VAL A 27 14.13 -51.93 -6.97
N PRO A 28 15.18 -52.16 -7.80
CA PRO A 28 15.43 -51.30 -8.95
C PRO A 28 14.30 -51.33 -10.00
N GLN A 29 13.63 -52.47 -10.19
CA GLN A 29 12.48 -52.58 -11.11
C GLN A 29 11.29 -51.74 -10.64
N LEU A 30 10.99 -51.77 -9.34
CA LEU A 30 9.90 -50.98 -8.75
C LEU A 30 10.18 -49.48 -8.86
N PHE A 31 11.41 -49.03 -8.56
CA PHE A 31 11.82 -47.65 -8.80
C PHE A 31 11.75 -47.31 -10.29
N GLY A 32 12.29 -48.17 -11.16
CA GLY A 32 12.23 -47.99 -12.62
C GLY A 32 10.81 -47.87 -13.16
N ALA A 33 9.85 -48.61 -12.60
CA ALA A 33 8.44 -48.50 -12.97
C ALA A 33 7.80 -47.20 -12.44
N SER A 34 8.09 -46.83 -11.19
CA SER A 34 7.49 -45.67 -10.51
C SER A 34 7.92 -44.30 -11.06
N GLN A 35 8.98 -44.22 -11.88
CA GLN A 35 9.40 -42.95 -12.50
C GLN A 35 8.51 -42.50 -13.67
N HIS A 36 7.71 -43.41 -14.24
CA HIS A 36 6.93 -43.15 -15.46
C HIS A 36 5.58 -42.50 -15.17
N SER A 37 4.90 -42.91 -14.09
CA SER A 37 3.57 -42.40 -13.75
C SER A 37 3.28 -42.49 -12.26
N VAL A 38 2.59 -41.48 -11.72
CA VAL A 38 2.08 -41.49 -10.34
C VAL A 38 0.92 -42.49 -10.17
N ALA A 39 0.19 -42.82 -11.25
CA ALA A 39 -0.95 -43.73 -11.19
C ALA A 39 -0.57 -45.15 -10.74
N SER A 40 0.65 -45.61 -11.03
CA SER A 40 1.15 -46.91 -10.58
C SER A 40 1.73 -46.92 -9.17
N HIS A 41 1.89 -45.74 -8.53
CA HIS A 41 2.57 -45.63 -7.24
C HIS A 41 1.92 -46.49 -6.17
N ARG A 42 0.59 -46.44 -6.00
CA ARG A 42 -0.10 -47.24 -4.98
C ARG A 42 0.17 -48.74 -5.11
N LYS A 43 0.11 -49.28 -6.34
CA LYS A 43 0.41 -50.70 -6.60
C LYS A 43 1.88 -51.04 -6.31
N ASN A 44 2.80 -50.19 -6.76
CA ASN A 44 4.23 -50.40 -6.57
C ASN A 44 4.65 -50.21 -5.10
N ILE A 45 3.96 -49.34 -4.34
CA ILE A 45 4.15 -49.15 -2.89
C ILE A 45 3.73 -50.43 -2.17
N ASN A 46 2.54 -50.96 -2.45
CA ASN A 46 2.08 -52.23 -1.84
C ASN A 46 3.04 -53.39 -2.14
N THR A 47 3.59 -53.44 -3.35
CA THR A 47 4.55 -54.49 -3.74
C THR A 47 5.88 -54.32 -2.99
N LEU A 48 6.39 -53.09 -2.89
CA LEU A 48 7.60 -52.79 -2.14
C LEU A 48 7.43 -53.05 -0.64
N HIS A 49 6.26 -52.74 -0.09
CA HIS A 49 5.90 -53.04 1.30
C HIS A 49 5.85 -54.54 1.58
N GLY A 50 5.30 -55.34 0.67
CA GLY A 50 5.35 -56.80 0.79
C GLY A 50 6.79 -57.34 0.82
N LEU A 51 7.69 -56.78 0.02
CA LEU A 51 9.12 -57.13 0.06
C LEU A 51 9.79 -56.70 1.37
N PHE A 52 9.43 -55.52 1.87
CA PHE A 52 9.90 -55.00 3.14
C PHE A 52 9.52 -55.91 4.32
N LEU A 53 8.24 -56.27 4.46
CA LEU A 53 7.77 -57.18 5.52
C LEU A 53 8.41 -58.57 5.39
N ARG A 54 8.52 -59.10 4.18
CA ARG A 54 9.19 -60.39 3.91
C ARG A 54 10.66 -60.36 4.33
N ALA A 55 11.36 -59.24 4.12
CA ALA A 55 12.73 -59.07 4.56
C ALA A 55 12.83 -58.91 6.09
N ALA A 56 11.90 -58.21 6.72
CA ALA A 56 11.88 -58.00 8.18
C ALA A 56 11.79 -59.32 8.97
N GLN A 57 11.16 -60.37 8.40
CA GLN A 57 11.06 -61.70 9.01
C GLN A 57 12.39 -62.49 9.07
N VAL A 58 13.45 -62.03 8.38
CA VAL A 58 14.73 -62.76 8.31
C VAL A 58 15.72 -62.22 9.33
N THR A 59 16.06 -63.05 10.31
CA THR A 59 17.03 -62.75 11.37
C THR A 59 18.11 -63.82 11.45
N THR A 60 19.29 -63.45 11.94
CA THR A 60 20.43 -64.37 12.11
C THR A 60 21.08 -64.15 13.46
N LEU A 61 21.67 -65.18 14.07
CA LEU A 61 22.43 -65.03 15.31
C LEU A 61 23.81 -64.39 15.06
N SER A 62 24.33 -63.67 16.05
CA SER A 62 25.71 -63.17 16.07
C SER A 62 26.72 -64.32 16.06
N ASN A 63 27.99 -64.01 15.80
CA ASN A 63 29.09 -64.99 15.73
C ASN A 63 29.23 -65.81 17.03
N ASP A 64 28.79 -65.25 18.15
CA ASP A 64 28.85 -65.83 19.49
C ASP A 64 27.57 -66.61 19.84
N GLY A 65 26.59 -66.64 18.92
CA GLY A 65 25.31 -67.36 19.06
C GLY A 65 24.28 -66.71 19.98
N THR A 66 24.61 -65.60 20.64
CA THR A 66 23.84 -65.05 21.76
C THR A 66 22.90 -63.89 21.40
N THR A 67 23.21 -63.10 20.37
CA THR A 67 22.43 -61.92 19.98
C THR A 67 21.75 -62.10 18.64
N LEU A 68 20.44 -61.83 18.59
CA LEU A 68 19.64 -61.87 17.37
C LEU A 68 19.91 -60.60 16.53
N ARG A 69 20.24 -60.77 15.25
CA ARG A 69 20.50 -59.67 14.31
C ARG A 69 19.37 -59.61 13.27
N LEU A 70 18.84 -58.40 13.09
CA LEU A 70 17.84 -58.07 12.07
C LEU A 70 18.48 -57.95 10.67
N THR A 71 19.08 -59.04 10.18
CA THR A 71 19.89 -59.02 8.95
C THR A 71 19.07 -58.81 7.69
N GLY A 72 17.81 -59.25 7.66
CA GLY A 72 16.89 -58.98 6.56
C GLY A 72 16.47 -57.51 6.47
N GLU A 73 16.11 -56.88 7.60
CA GLU A 73 15.84 -55.43 7.65
C GLU A 73 17.06 -54.62 7.17
N LYS A 74 18.26 -54.98 7.64
CA LYS A 74 19.50 -54.35 7.19
C LYS A 74 19.71 -54.49 5.68
N ALA A 75 19.48 -55.69 5.13
CA ALA A 75 19.61 -55.95 3.70
C ALA A 75 18.60 -55.13 2.87
N PHE A 76 17.35 -55.02 3.34
CA PHE A 76 16.36 -54.13 2.71
C PHE A 76 16.80 -52.67 2.78
N GLY A 77 17.20 -52.18 3.94
CA GLY A 77 17.66 -50.80 4.13
C GLY A 77 18.83 -50.43 3.23
N ASP A 78 19.80 -51.34 3.06
CA ASP A 78 20.94 -51.15 2.15
C ASP A 78 20.49 -51.07 0.68
N ALA A 79 19.64 -52.01 0.23
CA ALA A 79 19.12 -52.02 -1.14
C ALA A 79 18.24 -50.79 -1.44
N PHE A 80 17.42 -50.39 -0.47
CA PHE A 80 16.55 -49.22 -0.58
C PHE A 80 17.35 -47.93 -0.64
N ARG A 81 18.34 -47.73 0.25
CA ARG A 81 19.24 -46.56 0.21
C ARG A 81 20.02 -46.47 -1.09
N ALA A 82 20.48 -47.61 -1.63
CA ALA A 82 21.15 -47.65 -2.93
C ALA A 82 20.23 -47.14 -4.05
N ALA A 83 18.94 -47.45 -4.02
CA ALA A 83 17.97 -46.92 -4.96
C ALA A 83 17.66 -45.42 -4.72
N VAL A 84 17.54 -45.00 -3.46
CA VAL A 84 17.26 -43.60 -3.05
C VAL A 84 18.38 -42.64 -3.44
N VAL A 85 19.65 -43.06 -3.49
CA VAL A 85 20.75 -42.13 -3.81
C VAL A 85 20.68 -41.56 -5.22
N HIS A 86 20.09 -42.31 -6.17
CA HIS A 86 19.99 -41.91 -7.57
C HIS A 86 19.19 -40.61 -7.79
N PRO A 87 17.93 -40.48 -7.34
CA PRO A 87 17.18 -39.24 -7.48
C PRO A 87 17.80 -38.06 -6.74
N LEU A 88 18.62 -38.29 -5.69
CA LEU A 88 19.29 -37.20 -4.97
C LEU A 88 20.31 -36.43 -5.83
N GLY A 89 20.85 -37.07 -6.88
CA GLY A 89 21.77 -36.43 -7.83
C GLY A 89 21.10 -35.66 -8.97
N VAL A 90 19.77 -35.67 -9.06
CA VAL A 90 19.02 -35.15 -10.22
C VAL A 90 18.45 -33.76 -9.96
N LYS A 91 18.69 -32.82 -10.88
CA LYS A 91 18.26 -31.42 -10.76
C LYS A 91 16.74 -31.28 -10.63
N LYS A 92 16.28 -30.17 -10.03
CA LYS A 92 14.87 -29.76 -9.96
C LYS A 92 14.27 -29.65 -11.37
N GLY A 93 13.01 -30.03 -11.55
CA GLY A 93 12.27 -29.93 -12.81
C GLY A 93 12.35 -31.18 -13.71
N VAL A 94 13.08 -32.22 -13.30
CA VAL A 94 13.06 -33.52 -13.96
C VAL A 94 11.93 -34.36 -13.37
N GLU A 95 10.84 -34.52 -14.14
CA GLU A 95 9.61 -35.16 -13.68
C GLU A 95 9.82 -36.58 -13.13
N GLN A 96 10.72 -37.36 -13.74
CA GLN A 96 11.04 -38.73 -13.32
C GLN A 96 11.57 -38.73 -11.89
N ALA A 97 12.50 -37.82 -11.57
CA ALA A 97 13.05 -37.70 -10.23
C ALA A 97 12.00 -37.18 -9.25
N ASP A 98 11.17 -36.21 -9.65
CA ASP A 98 10.09 -35.68 -8.80
C ASP A 98 9.07 -36.77 -8.44
N ARG A 99 8.72 -37.65 -9.40
CA ARG A 99 7.87 -38.82 -9.16
C ARG A 99 8.53 -39.82 -8.22
N ILE A 100 9.82 -40.09 -8.37
CA ILE A 100 10.53 -41.03 -7.49
C ILE A 100 10.63 -40.49 -6.07
N ILE A 101 10.92 -39.21 -5.88
CA ILE A 101 10.94 -38.59 -4.55
C ILE A 101 9.57 -38.73 -3.87
N LYS A 102 8.46 -38.51 -4.60
CA LYS A 102 7.09 -38.76 -4.09
C LYS A 102 6.82 -40.23 -3.80
N TYR A 103 7.30 -41.14 -4.65
CA TYR A 103 7.16 -42.58 -4.45
C TYR A 103 7.86 -43.07 -3.18
N ILE A 104 9.08 -42.58 -2.92
CA ILE A 104 9.85 -42.88 -1.70
C ILE A 104 9.08 -42.40 -0.47
N ALA A 105 8.67 -41.12 -0.45
CA ALA A 105 7.91 -40.56 0.67
C ALA A 105 6.58 -41.30 0.90
N GLY A 106 5.85 -41.62 -0.17
CA GLY A 106 4.60 -42.37 -0.09
C GLY A 106 4.77 -43.80 0.41
N PHE A 107 5.87 -44.47 0.06
CA PHE A 107 6.20 -45.78 0.61
C PHE A 107 6.49 -45.70 2.12
N VAL A 108 7.30 -44.72 2.54
CA VAL A 108 7.61 -44.51 3.97
C VAL A 108 6.32 -44.29 4.75
N GLY A 109 5.46 -43.36 4.32
CA GLY A 109 4.21 -43.09 5.03
C GLY A 109 3.28 -44.30 5.08
N PHE A 110 3.19 -45.08 4.00
CA PHE A 110 2.42 -46.32 4.00
C PHE A 110 2.97 -47.37 4.98
N ALA A 111 4.29 -47.52 5.05
CA ALA A 111 4.92 -48.48 5.96
C ALA A 111 4.73 -48.10 7.43
N VAL A 112 4.91 -46.82 7.78
CA VAL A 112 4.71 -46.31 9.14
C VAL A 112 3.25 -46.44 9.57
N GLU A 113 2.30 -46.07 8.70
CA GLU A 113 0.86 -46.21 8.99
C GLU A 113 0.45 -47.67 9.18
N HIS A 114 1.05 -48.60 8.41
CA HIS A 114 0.81 -50.02 8.56
C HIS A 114 1.33 -50.56 9.89
N ASP A 115 2.58 -50.25 10.25
CA ASP A 115 3.18 -50.64 11.53
C ASP A 115 2.36 -50.12 12.72
N PHE A 116 1.93 -48.85 12.66
CA PHE A 116 1.08 -48.25 13.71
C PHE A 116 -0.23 -49.02 13.88
N LYS A 117 -0.96 -49.29 12.80
CA LYS A 117 -2.22 -50.05 12.83
C LYS A 117 -2.05 -51.48 13.31
N GLN A 118 -0.91 -52.09 13.01
CA GLN A 118 -0.62 -53.44 13.47
C GLN A 118 -0.40 -53.46 14.98
N ARG A 119 0.37 -52.51 15.52
CA ARG A 119 0.55 -52.38 16.98
C ARG A 119 -0.76 -52.06 17.69
N GLU A 120 -1.59 -51.17 17.15
CA GLU A 120 -2.92 -50.87 17.71
C GLU A 120 -3.82 -52.12 17.77
N ALA A 121 -3.74 -53.00 16.77
CA ALA A 121 -4.48 -54.26 16.76
C ALA A 121 -3.92 -55.30 17.75
N GLU A 122 -2.60 -55.30 17.97
CA GLU A 122 -1.91 -56.24 18.87
C GLU A 122 -1.98 -55.80 20.35
N ALA A 123 -2.02 -54.49 20.63
CA ALA A 123 -2.20 -53.91 21.98
C ALA A 123 -3.55 -54.25 22.63
N GLY A 124 -4.54 -54.71 21.85
CA GLY A 124 -5.82 -55.22 22.37
C GLY A 124 -5.73 -56.61 23.03
N GLU A 125 -4.59 -57.33 22.94
CA GLU A 125 -4.47 -58.73 23.37
C GLU A 125 -3.28 -59.05 24.32
N GLN A 126 -2.38 -58.12 24.64
CA GLN A 126 -1.33 -58.29 25.66
C GLN A 126 -0.68 -56.93 26.04
N ASP A 127 -0.45 -56.74 27.34
CA ASP A 127 -0.16 -55.44 28.00
C ASP A 127 1.30 -55.30 28.47
N ASP A 128 2.28 -56.01 27.87
CA ASP A 128 3.61 -56.16 28.51
C ASP A 128 4.87 -55.95 27.62
N ASP A 129 4.78 -55.45 26.38
CA ASP A 129 5.99 -55.09 25.58
C ASP A 129 5.81 -53.73 24.84
N GLU A 130 5.78 -52.62 25.59
CA GLU A 130 5.61 -51.25 25.03
C GLU A 130 6.87 -50.67 24.34
N ASP A 131 8.01 -51.37 24.32
CA ASP A 131 9.32 -50.77 23.98
C ASP A 131 9.99 -51.25 22.67
N GLU A 132 9.43 -52.20 21.90
CA GLU A 132 10.04 -52.60 20.62
C GLU A 132 9.54 -51.78 19.44
N ASP A 133 10.42 -50.89 18.95
CA ASP A 133 10.27 -50.22 17.66
C ASP A 133 9.84 -51.19 16.55
N GLY A 134 8.88 -50.79 15.71
CA GLY A 134 8.52 -51.56 14.52
C GLY A 134 9.61 -51.51 13.45
N PRO A 135 9.62 -52.45 12.49
CA PRO A 135 10.58 -52.43 11.39
C PRO A 135 10.53 -51.12 10.57
N ALA A 136 9.39 -50.44 10.49
CA ALA A 136 9.25 -49.18 9.75
C ALA A 136 9.92 -48.00 10.46
N SER A 137 9.82 -47.86 11.79
CA SER A 137 10.49 -46.76 12.52
C SER A 137 12.01 -46.90 12.41
N ARG A 138 12.54 -48.13 12.52
CA ARG A 138 13.98 -48.42 12.28
C ARG A 138 14.43 -48.06 10.87
N LEU A 139 13.61 -48.36 9.85
CA LEU A 139 13.91 -47.97 8.46
C LEU A 139 13.93 -46.44 8.31
N VAL A 140 12.95 -45.75 8.91
CA VAL A 140 12.85 -44.28 8.90
C VAL A 140 14.06 -43.65 9.56
N ALA A 141 14.46 -44.10 10.75
CA ALA A 141 15.65 -43.60 11.45
C ALA A 141 16.92 -43.77 10.60
N GLN A 142 17.11 -44.93 9.98
CA GLN A 142 18.24 -45.17 9.08
C GLN A 142 18.23 -44.29 7.83
N LEU A 143 17.04 -44.07 7.23
CA LEU A 143 16.87 -43.22 6.07
C LEU A 143 17.11 -41.75 6.42
N LEU A 144 16.57 -41.29 7.55
CA LEU A 144 16.74 -39.92 8.04
C LEU A 144 18.22 -39.63 8.32
N ALA A 145 18.92 -40.51 9.04
CA ALA A 145 20.36 -40.40 9.28
C ALA A 145 21.18 -40.36 7.97
N PHE A 146 20.73 -41.07 6.92
CA PHE A 146 21.35 -40.99 5.59
C PHE A 146 21.06 -39.65 4.90
N LEU A 147 19.83 -39.15 4.96
CA LEU A 147 19.43 -37.89 4.32
C LEU A 147 20.07 -36.67 5.00
N LEU A 148 20.25 -36.70 6.32
CA LEU A 148 20.94 -35.65 7.07
C LEU A 148 22.40 -35.47 6.63
N LYS A 149 23.08 -36.55 6.23
CA LYS A 149 24.41 -36.43 5.58
C LYS A 149 24.31 -35.70 4.23
N GLY A 150 23.21 -35.91 3.51
CA GLY A 150 22.90 -35.22 2.27
C GLY A 150 22.64 -33.72 2.45
N PHE A 151 22.15 -33.28 3.61
CA PHE A 151 21.98 -31.85 3.91
C PHE A 151 23.32 -31.11 3.87
N GLN A 152 24.41 -31.77 4.30
CA GLN A 152 25.76 -31.20 4.34
C GLN A 152 26.58 -31.45 3.07
N ALA A 153 25.97 -31.99 2.01
CA ALA A 153 26.67 -32.26 0.76
C ALA A 153 27.18 -30.97 0.09
N LYS A 154 28.40 -30.99 -0.47
CA LYS A 154 28.90 -29.86 -1.31
C LYS A 154 28.03 -29.62 -2.54
N ASN A 155 27.37 -30.66 -3.05
CA ASN A 155 26.50 -30.56 -4.21
C ASN A 155 25.13 -29.99 -3.83
N LYS A 156 24.77 -28.84 -4.39
CA LYS A 156 23.47 -28.19 -4.14
C LYS A 156 22.25 -29.01 -4.51
N VAL A 157 22.34 -29.88 -5.53
CA VAL A 157 21.25 -30.75 -5.96
C VAL A 157 20.98 -31.82 -4.91
N ALA A 158 22.04 -32.42 -4.36
CA ALA A 158 21.93 -33.39 -3.28
C ALA A 158 21.29 -32.77 -2.04
N ARG A 159 21.74 -31.58 -1.62
CA ARG A 159 21.12 -30.83 -0.51
C ARG A 159 19.63 -30.58 -0.77
N PHE A 160 19.29 -30.03 -1.93
CA PHE A 160 17.91 -29.77 -2.31
C PHE A 160 17.03 -31.03 -2.26
N ARG A 161 17.47 -32.13 -2.88
CA ARG A 161 16.70 -33.37 -2.96
C ARG A 161 16.59 -34.07 -1.60
N SER A 162 17.63 -34.02 -0.79
CA SER A 162 17.59 -34.58 0.58
C SER A 162 16.60 -33.81 1.44
N VAL A 163 16.67 -32.46 1.44
CA VAL A 163 15.73 -31.63 2.21
C VAL A 163 14.30 -31.76 1.67
N GLN A 164 14.12 -31.82 0.35
CA GLN A 164 12.80 -32.06 -0.28
C GLN A 164 12.19 -33.40 0.15
N LEU A 165 12.99 -34.46 0.15
CA LEU A 165 12.50 -35.79 0.54
C LEU A 165 12.10 -35.81 2.02
N VAL A 166 12.92 -35.21 2.89
CA VAL A 166 12.56 -35.02 4.31
C VAL A 166 11.27 -34.22 4.43
N ALA A 167 11.15 -33.08 3.74
CA ALA A 167 9.94 -32.23 3.77
C ALA A 167 8.65 -33.00 3.43
N LEU A 168 8.72 -33.95 2.49
CA LEU A 168 7.58 -34.80 2.14
C LEU A 168 7.30 -35.90 3.17
N MET A 169 8.32 -36.34 3.90
CA MET A 169 8.23 -37.41 4.89
C MET A 169 7.88 -36.93 6.31
N VAL A 170 8.13 -35.67 6.68
CA VAL A 170 8.04 -35.19 8.08
C VAL A 170 6.72 -35.57 8.77
N ASN A 171 5.57 -35.40 8.11
CA ASN A 171 4.25 -35.72 8.69
C ASN A 171 3.96 -37.23 8.81
N SER A 172 4.88 -38.06 8.32
CA SER A 172 4.74 -39.51 8.22
C SER A 172 5.91 -40.23 8.90
N LEU A 173 6.71 -39.51 9.70
CA LEU A 173 7.82 -40.10 10.44
C LEU A 173 7.33 -40.96 11.62
N GLY A 174 6.10 -40.75 12.11
CA GLY A 174 5.59 -41.38 13.33
C GLY A 174 6.21 -40.75 14.57
N GLU A 175 6.18 -41.48 15.68
CA GLU A 175 6.94 -41.13 16.89
C GLU A 175 8.44 -41.31 16.60
N ILE A 176 9.20 -40.24 16.82
CA ILE A 176 10.66 -40.24 16.77
C ILE A 176 11.18 -39.83 18.14
N ASP A 177 12.34 -40.37 18.53
CA ASP A 177 12.98 -40.00 19.79
C ASP A 177 13.44 -38.54 19.79
N ASP A 178 13.54 -37.96 20.98
CA ASP A 178 13.88 -36.54 21.18
C ASP A 178 15.23 -36.17 20.56
N ASP A 179 16.24 -37.04 20.65
CA ASP A 179 17.57 -36.79 20.09
C ASP A 179 17.50 -36.68 18.55
N THR A 180 16.74 -37.58 17.90
CA THR A 180 16.49 -37.55 16.46
C THR A 180 15.69 -36.32 16.04
N TYR A 181 14.68 -35.94 16.83
CA TYR A 181 13.90 -34.71 16.59
C TYR A 181 14.78 -33.47 16.64
N GLN A 182 15.58 -33.31 17.70
CA GLN A 182 16.47 -32.15 17.86
C GLN A 182 17.54 -32.11 16.76
N LEU A 183 18.10 -33.26 16.38
CA LEU A 183 19.07 -33.33 15.27
C LEU A 183 18.42 -32.89 13.94
N LEU A 184 17.19 -33.30 13.67
CA LEU A 184 16.45 -32.89 12.48
C LEU A 184 16.12 -31.39 12.51
N LYS A 185 15.60 -30.88 13.63
CA LYS A 185 15.29 -29.46 13.83
C LYS A 185 16.54 -28.62 13.56
N GLN A 186 17.67 -28.93 14.21
CA GLN A 186 18.91 -28.20 14.04
C GLN A 186 19.43 -28.25 12.59
N ALA A 187 19.38 -29.42 11.95
CA ALA A 187 19.80 -29.55 10.56
C ALA A 187 18.91 -28.73 9.59
N LEU A 188 17.61 -28.61 9.87
CA LEU A 188 16.69 -27.77 9.10
C LEU A 188 16.94 -26.28 9.34
N LEU A 189 17.17 -25.86 10.59
CA LEU A 189 17.52 -24.47 10.93
C LEU A 189 18.76 -24.00 10.18
N GLU A 190 19.78 -24.84 10.06
CA GLU A 190 20.94 -24.54 9.23
C GLU A 190 20.60 -24.41 7.74
N ARG A 191 19.68 -25.22 7.22
CA ARG A 191 19.29 -25.20 5.80
C ARG A 191 18.31 -24.08 5.46
N VAL A 192 17.61 -23.50 6.43
CA VAL A 192 16.86 -22.25 6.23
C VAL A 192 17.79 -21.11 5.84
N ARG A 193 19.09 -21.15 6.20
CA ARG A 193 20.10 -20.15 5.80
C ARG A 193 20.99 -20.60 4.63
N ASP A 194 20.54 -21.57 3.84
CA ASP A 194 21.33 -22.08 2.70
C ASP A 194 21.59 -20.99 1.64
N LYS A 195 22.74 -21.08 0.95
CA LYS A 195 23.07 -20.21 -0.18
C LYS A 195 22.06 -20.27 -1.32
N GLU A 196 21.44 -21.43 -1.55
CA GLU A 196 20.53 -21.66 -2.68
C GLU A 196 19.05 -21.55 -2.23
N SER A 197 18.28 -20.65 -2.84
CA SER A 197 16.87 -20.41 -2.46
C SER A 197 16.00 -21.66 -2.54
N THR A 198 16.26 -22.55 -3.50
CA THR A 198 15.51 -23.80 -3.63
C THR A 198 15.68 -24.75 -2.44
N VAL A 199 16.84 -24.71 -1.78
CA VAL A 199 17.09 -25.50 -0.57
C VAL A 199 16.36 -24.87 0.61
N ARG A 200 16.51 -23.54 0.80
CA ARG A 200 15.82 -22.78 1.85
C ARG A 200 14.31 -22.99 1.78
N MET A 201 13.73 -22.91 0.58
CA MET A 201 12.29 -23.15 0.35
C MET A 201 11.83 -24.52 0.85
N GLN A 202 12.61 -25.59 0.63
CA GLN A 202 12.25 -26.92 1.15
C GLN A 202 12.50 -27.04 2.65
N ALA A 203 13.54 -26.40 3.17
CA ALA A 203 13.83 -26.37 4.60
C ALA A 203 12.69 -25.68 5.36
N VAL A 204 12.17 -24.56 4.84
CA VAL A 204 11.00 -23.86 5.36
C VAL A 204 9.76 -24.76 5.39
N VAL A 205 9.48 -25.46 4.30
CA VAL A 205 8.33 -26.40 4.23
C VAL A 205 8.46 -27.54 5.24
N ALA A 206 9.67 -28.08 5.41
CA ALA A 206 9.92 -29.13 6.40
C ALA A 206 9.83 -28.60 7.83
N LEU A 207 10.47 -27.47 8.12
CA LEU A 207 10.54 -26.87 9.44
C LEU A 207 9.17 -26.39 9.92
N ALA A 208 8.34 -25.86 9.02
CA ALA A 208 6.98 -25.43 9.36
C ALA A 208 6.09 -26.56 9.89
N LYS A 209 6.41 -27.82 9.58
CA LYS A 209 5.67 -28.97 10.11
C LYS A 209 6.02 -29.29 11.57
N LEU A 210 7.06 -28.67 12.11
CA LEU A 210 7.50 -28.82 13.49
C LEU A 210 7.00 -27.69 14.40
N GLN A 211 6.24 -26.70 13.88
CA GLN A 211 5.80 -25.51 14.62
C GLN A 211 5.02 -25.82 15.90
N GLU A 212 4.12 -26.81 15.87
CA GLU A 212 3.24 -27.12 17.02
C GLU A 212 3.96 -27.93 18.10
N ALA A 213 4.96 -28.73 17.73
CA ALA A 213 5.76 -29.55 18.64
C ALA A 213 7.00 -28.81 19.18
N ASP A 214 7.17 -27.53 18.82
CA ASP A 214 8.31 -26.74 19.21
C ASP A 214 8.08 -26.08 20.58
N GLU A 215 8.36 -26.83 21.63
CA GLU A 215 8.42 -26.33 23.00
C GLU A 215 9.78 -25.69 23.23
N VAL A 216 9.84 -24.35 23.17
CA VAL A 216 10.99 -23.57 23.62
C VAL A 216 10.72 -23.02 25.01
N ASP A 217 11.64 -23.26 25.93
CA ASP A 217 11.58 -22.69 27.29
C ASP A 217 11.72 -21.17 27.21
N GLU A 218 10.83 -20.44 27.88
CA GLU A 218 10.82 -18.95 27.87
C GLU A 218 12.10 -18.33 28.47
N ASP A 219 12.88 -19.12 29.21
CA ASP A 219 14.14 -18.72 29.85
C ASP A 219 15.38 -18.94 28.96
N ASP A 220 15.25 -19.63 27.82
CA ASP A 220 16.36 -19.88 26.88
C ASP A 220 16.37 -18.86 25.74
N ASP A 221 17.56 -18.40 25.33
CA ASP A 221 17.76 -17.48 24.20
C ASP A 221 17.49 -18.14 22.82
N GLU A 222 16.86 -19.32 22.78
CA GLU A 222 16.58 -20.07 21.56
C GLU A 222 15.33 -19.53 20.83
N LEU A 223 15.47 -19.29 19.53
CA LEU A 223 14.35 -18.85 18.69
C LEU A 223 13.40 -20.03 18.43
N SER A 224 12.10 -19.81 18.64
CA SER A 224 11.08 -20.76 18.18
C SER A 224 11.10 -20.90 16.66
N VAL A 225 10.64 -22.04 16.16
CA VAL A 225 10.41 -22.29 14.73
C VAL A 225 9.54 -21.19 14.13
N SER A 226 8.50 -20.74 14.85
CA SER A 226 7.63 -19.65 14.41
C SER A 226 8.41 -18.34 14.23
N ASP A 227 9.34 -18.02 15.14
CA ASP A 227 10.20 -16.82 15.03
C ASP A 227 11.11 -16.90 13.80
N VAL A 228 11.70 -18.07 13.56
CA VAL A 228 12.53 -18.30 12.37
C VAL A 228 11.71 -18.16 11.09
N LEU A 229 10.47 -18.65 11.06
CA LEU A 229 9.60 -18.51 9.90
C LEU A 229 9.13 -17.06 9.69
N ILE A 230 8.89 -16.30 10.76
CA ILE A 230 8.62 -14.85 10.68
C ILE A 230 9.82 -14.12 10.07
N ASP A 231 11.04 -14.43 10.53
CA ASP A 231 12.28 -13.85 9.99
C ASP A 231 12.43 -14.15 8.50
N VAL A 232 12.25 -15.41 8.10
CA VAL A 232 12.28 -15.81 6.69
C VAL A 232 11.22 -15.10 5.86
N LEU A 233 9.98 -15.05 6.36
CA LEU A 233 8.85 -14.39 5.70
C LEU A 233 9.14 -12.90 5.47
N THR A 234 9.86 -12.28 6.40
CA THR A 234 10.12 -10.84 6.40
C THR A 234 11.35 -10.49 5.55
N HIS A 235 12.44 -11.25 5.69
CA HIS A 235 13.77 -10.84 5.26
C HIS A 235 14.40 -11.71 4.16
N ASP A 236 13.88 -12.90 3.83
CA ASP A 236 14.52 -13.72 2.79
C ASP A 236 14.49 -12.97 1.45
N PRO A 237 15.61 -12.85 0.72
CA PRO A 237 15.66 -12.10 -0.53
C PRO A 237 14.82 -12.75 -1.65
N ALA A 238 14.63 -14.07 -1.62
CA ALA A 238 13.94 -14.81 -2.68
C ALA A 238 12.43 -14.89 -2.42
N ALA A 239 11.64 -14.39 -3.37
CA ALA A 239 10.18 -14.32 -3.26
C ALA A 239 9.54 -15.70 -3.04
N GLU A 240 10.05 -16.76 -3.67
CA GLU A 240 9.54 -18.12 -3.52
C GLU A 240 9.78 -18.72 -2.13
N VAL A 241 10.81 -18.26 -1.41
CA VAL A 241 11.09 -18.71 -0.03
C VAL A 241 10.13 -18.00 0.92
N ARG A 242 9.97 -16.68 0.79
CA ARG A 242 8.94 -15.93 1.53
C ARG A 242 7.55 -16.50 1.30
N ARG A 243 7.23 -16.90 0.06
CA ARG A 243 5.95 -17.56 -0.27
C ARG A 243 5.78 -18.91 0.40
N ALA A 244 6.86 -19.71 0.49
CA ALA A 244 6.81 -20.97 1.21
C ALA A 244 6.54 -20.74 2.71
N ALA A 245 7.15 -19.74 3.32
CA ALA A 245 6.83 -19.37 4.70
C ALA A 245 5.38 -18.87 4.82
N LEU A 246 4.92 -18.02 3.90
CA LEU A 246 3.57 -17.47 3.88
C LEU A 246 2.48 -18.56 3.88
N PHE A 247 2.69 -19.64 3.12
CA PHE A 247 1.72 -20.73 3.03
C PHE A 247 1.75 -21.72 4.19
N ASN A 248 2.81 -21.74 4.99
CA ASN A 248 2.97 -22.76 6.04
C ASN A 248 3.06 -22.17 7.45
N LEU A 249 3.21 -20.85 7.60
CA LEU A 249 3.18 -20.18 8.90
C LEU A 249 1.76 -20.23 9.49
N ILE A 250 1.64 -20.75 10.70
CA ILE A 250 0.33 -20.92 11.35
C ILE A 250 -0.17 -19.54 11.84
N PRO A 251 -1.39 -19.10 11.45
CA PRO A 251 -1.94 -17.83 11.93
C PRO A 251 -2.20 -17.85 13.44
N SER A 252 -1.59 -16.90 14.15
CA SER A 252 -1.76 -16.64 15.58
C SER A 252 -1.58 -15.14 15.86
N PRO A 253 -1.92 -14.64 17.06
CA PRO A 253 -1.66 -13.23 17.40
C PRO A 253 -0.19 -12.81 17.20
N LYS A 254 0.76 -13.74 17.40
CA LYS A 254 2.20 -13.52 17.20
C LYS A 254 2.59 -13.44 15.72
N THR A 255 2.03 -14.30 14.86
CA THR A 255 2.42 -14.39 13.44
C THR A 255 1.61 -13.47 12.52
N LEU A 256 0.41 -13.06 12.95
CA LEU A 256 -0.52 -12.27 12.16
C LEU A 256 0.07 -10.95 11.62
N PRO A 257 0.86 -10.16 12.38
CA PRO A 257 1.48 -8.95 11.84
C PRO A 257 2.38 -9.23 10.63
N ALA A 258 3.22 -10.27 10.70
CA ALA A 258 4.12 -10.63 9.60
C ALA A 258 3.35 -11.13 8.36
N LEU A 259 2.27 -11.89 8.57
CA LEU A 259 1.36 -12.34 7.51
C LEU A 259 0.66 -11.17 6.82
N LEU A 260 0.10 -10.22 7.59
CA LEU A 260 -0.54 -9.02 7.05
C LEU A 260 0.43 -8.15 6.27
N MET A 261 1.68 -8.04 6.72
CA MET A 261 2.72 -7.29 6.00
C MET A 261 3.03 -7.85 4.62
N ARG A 262 2.69 -9.12 4.32
CA ARG A 262 2.83 -9.68 2.96
C ARG A 262 1.82 -9.11 1.96
N THR A 263 0.81 -8.37 2.41
CA THR A 263 0.00 -7.51 1.51
C THR A 263 0.83 -6.40 0.86
N LEU A 264 2.05 -6.13 1.36
CA LEU A 264 3.01 -5.15 0.83
C LEU A 264 4.32 -5.81 0.35
N ASP A 265 4.32 -7.13 0.09
CA ASP A 265 5.52 -7.80 -0.43
C ASP A 265 5.94 -7.17 -1.78
N VAL A 266 7.24 -7.04 -2.00
CA VAL A 266 7.78 -6.52 -3.26
C VAL A 266 7.36 -7.39 -4.47
N ASP A 267 7.15 -8.69 -4.24
CA ASP A 267 6.67 -9.62 -5.26
C ASP A 267 5.12 -9.65 -5.32
N PRO A 268 4.53 -9.41 -6.50
CA PRO A 268 3.08 -9.34 -6.63
C PRO A 268 2.36 -10.70 -6.49
N ILE A 269 3.06 -11.82 -6.74
CA ILE A 269 2.48 -13.15 -6.52
C ILE A 269 2.28 -13.39 -5.02
N ASN A 270 3.23 -12.94 -4.20
CA ASN A 270 3.13 -13.02 -2.74
C ASN A 270 2.03 -12.12 -2.19
N ARG A 271 1.90 -10.87 -2.67
CA ARG A 271 0.77 -10.00 -2.31
C ARG A 271 -0.56 -10.65 -2.64
N ARG A 272 -0.72 -11.16 -3.86
CA ARG A 272 -1.93 -11.89 -4.29
C ARG A 272 -2.20 -13.13 -3.42
N ALA A 273 -1.15 -13.87 -3.06
CA ALA A 273 -1.26 -15.06 -2.22
C ALA A 273 -1.71 -14.72 -0.79
N ALA A 274 -1.28 -13.60 -0.23
CA ALA A 274 -1.74 -13.14 1.09
C ALA A 274 -3.27 -12.96 1.13
N TYR A 275 -3.87 -12.42 0.07
CA TYR A 275 -5.33 -12.31 -0.04
C TYR A 275 -6.05 -13.64 -0.25
N LEU A 276 -5.53 -14.51 -1.13
CA LEU A 276 -6.24 -15.73 -1.55
C LEU A 276 -6.04 -16.95 -0.66
N HIS A 277 -4.96 -17.00 0.12
CA HIS A 277 -4.58 -18.19 0.89
C HIS A 277 -4.46 -17.94 2.39
N VAL A 278 -4.16 -16.72 2.80
CA VAL A 278 -4.02 -16.38 4.22
C VAL A 278 -5.26 -15.67 4.72
N LEU A 279 -5.52 -14.46 4.22
CA LEU A 279 -6.67 -13.66 4.63
C LEU A 279 -8.00 -14.33 4.28
N TYR A 280 -8.04 -15.10 3.18
CA TYR A 280 -9.25 -15.84 2.79
C TYR A 280 -9.72 -16.83 3.87
N GLU A 281 -8.80 -17.38 4.65
CA GLU A 281 -9.10 -18.35 5.71
C GLU A 281 -9.33 -17.69 7.07
N ILE A 282 -8.99 -16.40 7.23
CA ILE A 282 -9.17 -15.64 8.47
C ILE A 282 -10.52 -14.91 8.43
N PRO A 283 -11.45 -15.15 9.37
CA PRO A 283 -12.68 -14.38 9.46
C PRO A 283 -12.41 -12.88 9.71
N CYS A 284 -13.11 -12.00 9.01
CA CYS A 284 -12.96 -10.53 9.13
C CYS A 284 -13.05 -10.05 10.59
N ALA A 285 -13.96 -10.63 11.38
CA ALA A 285 -14.17 -10.29 12.79
C ALA A 285 -12.98 -10.60 13.71
N ARG A 286 -12.03 -11.46 13.29
CA ARG A 286 -10.82 -11.76 14.06
C ARG A 286 -9.70 -10.75 13.87
N LEU A 287 -9.84 -9.84 12.91
CA LEU A 287 -8.90 -8.74 12.70
C LEU A 287 -9.32 -7.54 13.54
N THR A 288 -8.38 -6.67 13.89
CA THR A 288 -8.74 -5.34 14.37
C THR A 288 -9.28 -4.51 13.21
N GLN A 289 -9.99 -3.42 13.52
CA GLN A 289 -10.54 -2.55 12.50
C GLN A 289 -9.46 -1.97 11.57
N THR A 290 -8.38 -1.44 12.15
CA THR A 290 -7.24 -0.94 11.40
C THR A 290 -6.63 -2.01 10.49
N GLN A 291 -6.49 -3.25 10.97
CA GLN A 291 -5.91 -4.34 10.18
C GLN A 291 -6.73 -4.68 8.93
N ARG A 292 -8.06 -4.77 9.05
CA ARG A 292 -8.93 -5.07 7.90
C ARG A 292 -9.02 -3.90 6.93
N GLU A 293 -9.13 -2.67 7.44
CA GLU A 293 -9.16 -1.47 6.60
C GLU A 293 -7.87 -1.31 5.80
N ASP A 294 -6.71 -1.46 6.45
CA ASP A 294 -5.41 -1.41 5.79
C ASP A 294 -5.26 -2.51 4.74
N ALA A 295 -5.59 -3.76 5.10
CA ALA A 295 -5.46 -4.88 4.18
C ALA A 295 -6.32 -4.68 2.92
N ILE A 296 -7.57 -4.25 3.09
CA ILE A 296 -8.47 -3.98 1.96
C ILE A 296 -7.96 -2.77 1.15
N ALA A 297 -7.61 -1.68 1.81
CA ALA A 297 -7.20 -0.45 1.14
C ALA A 297 -5.91 -0.62 0.32
N ARG A 298 -4.97 -1.44 0.81
CA ARG A 298 -3.77 -1.85 0.05
C ARG A 298 -4.14 -2.69 -1.17
N GLY A 299 -5.03 -3.66 -1.00
CA GLY A 299 -5.38 -4.63 -2.04
C GLY A 299 -6.20 -4.01 -3.17
N LEU A 300 -7.21 -3.20 -2.83
CA LEU A 300 -8.08 -2.54 -3.82
C LEU A 300 -7.32 -1.46 -4.63
N ARG A 301 -6.28 -0.85 -4.05
CA ARG A 301 -5.43 0.17 -4.69
C ARG A 301 -4.09 -0.38 -5.21
N ASP A 302 -3.90 -1.71 -5.21
CA ASP A 302 -2.67 -2.31 -5.72
C ASP A 302 -2.50 -1.98 -7.21
N ARG A 303 -1.26 -1.79 -7.65
CA ARG A 303 -0.95 -1.50 -9.06
C ARG A 303 -1.21 -2.72 -9.95
N GLU A 304 -1.09 -3.92 -9.42
CA GLU A 304 -1.29 -5.17 -10.13
C GLU A 304 -2.75 -5.62 -10.12
N GLU A 305 -3.33 -5.80 -11.31
CA GLU A 305 -4.73 -6.18 -11.47
C GLU A 305 -5.06 -7.54 -10.82
N GLY A 306 -4.12 -8.49 -10.87
CA GLY A 306 -4.28 -9.79 -10.23
C GLY A 306 -4.40 -9.70 -8.71
N VAL A 307 -3.77 -8.72 -8.07
CA VAL A 307 -3.89 -8.47 -6.62
C VAL A 307 -5.22 -7.78 -6.33
N ARG A 308 -5.60 -6.76 -7.10
CA ARG A 308 -6.92 -6.10 -6.97
C ARG A 308 -8.07 -7.10 -7.05
N ARG A 309 -8.04 -8.00 -8.03
CA ARG A 309 -9.06 -9.07 -8.17
C ARG A 309 -9.10 -10.02 -6.96
N ALA A 310 -7.94 -10.37 -6.41
CA ALA A 310 -7.88 -11.20 -5.21
C ALA A 310 -8.45 -10.49 -3.97
N ALA A 311 -8.16 -9.21 -3.80
CA ALA A 311 -8.73 -8.38 -2.73
C ALA A 311 -10.25 -8.23 -2.87
N LYS A 312 -10.77 -7.95 -4.08
CA LYS A 312 -12.22 -7.91 -4.34
C LYS A 312 -12.91 -9.24 -3.97
N LYS A 313 -12.30 -10.37 -4.34
CA LYS A 313 -12.81 -11.71 -3.99
C LYS A 313 -12.84 -11.92 -2.47
N LEU A 314 -11.81 -11.49 -1.75
CA LEU A 314 -11.78 -11.55 -0.29
C LEU A 314 -12.91 -10.72 0.32
N VAL A 315 -13.10 -9.47 -0.14
CA VAL A 315 -14.15 -8.57 0.33
C VAL A 315 -15.55 -9.17 0.13
N SER A 316 -15.84 -9.70 -1.07
CA SER A 316 -17.12 -10.39 -1.31
C SER A 316 -17.33 -11.59 -0.38
N LYS A 317 -16.28 -12.41 -0.19
CA LYS A 317 -16.34 -13.58 0.69
C LYS A 317 -16.59 -13.17 2.15
N TRP A 318 -15.91 -12.13 2.66
CA TRP A 318 -16.16 -11.63 4.00
C TRP A 318 -17.55 -11.01 4.16
N ALA A 319 -18.09 -10.37 3.12
CA ALA A 319 -19.46 -9.87 3.14
C ALA A 319 -20.50 -11.00 3.17
N GLU A 320 -20.26 -12.08 2.44
CA GLU A 320 -21.05 -13.32 2.52
C GLU A 320 -20.98 -13.95 3.91
N ASP A 321 -19.77 -14.10 4.46
CA ASP A 321 -19.53 -14.67 5.79
C ASP A 321 -20.20 -13.84 6.91
N ALA A 322 -20.33 -12.52 6.73
CA ALA A 322 -21.03 -11.61 7.65
C ALA A 322 -22.56 -11.66 7.54
N GLY A 323 -23.10 -12.33 6.51
CA GLY A 323 -24.54 -12.42 6.26
C GLY A 323 -25.14 -11.23 5.50
N GLY A 324 -24.33 -10.53 4.70
CA GLY A 324 -24.77 -9.44 3.84
C GLY A 324 -23.96 -8.16 3.99
N VAL A 325 -24.13 -7.24 3.04
CA VAL A 325 -23.33 -6.02 2.92
C VAL A 325 -23.48 -5.09 4.12
N VAL A 326 -24.71 -4.87 4.59
CA VAL A 326 -24.97 -3.97 5.72
C VAL A 326 -24.28 -4.44 7.00
N ARG A 327 -24.41 -5.72 7.35
CA ARG A 327 -23.71 -6.31 8.52
C ARG A 327 -22.20 -6.34 8.35
N PHE A 328 -21.72 -6.52 7.13
CA PHE A 328 -20.30 -6.45 6.86
C PHE A 328 -19.73 -5.05 7.11
N LEU A 329 -20.49 -4.01 6.77
CA LEU A 329 -20.07 -2.63 7.01
C LEU A 329 -19.99 -2.28 8.51
N GLU A 330 -20.71 -2.99 9.40
CA GLU A 330 -20.60 -2.82 10.86
C GLU A 330 -19.19 -3.14 11.41
N PHE A 331 -18.34 -3.81 10.62
CA PHE A 331 -16.94 -4.02 10.98
C PHE A 331 -16.04 -2.81 10.69
N PHE A 332 -16.54 -1.77 10.03
CA PHE A 332 -15.76 -0.62 9.56
C PHE A 332 -16.27 0.68 10.18
N ASP A 333 -15.40 1.68 10.26
CA ASP A 333 -15.82 3.03 10.63
C ASP A 333 -16.35 3.78 9.40
N LEU A 334 -17.62 4.16 9.48
CA LEU A 334 -18.30 4.94 8.46
C LEU A 334 -18.07 6.45 8.59
N TYR A 335 -17.69 6.94 9.77
CA TYR A 335 -17.62 8.38 10.07
C TYR A 335 -16.30 8.99 9.59
N GLU A 336 -15.17 8.33 9.84
CA GLU A 336 -13.84 8.84 9.45
C GLU A 336 -13.24 8.07 8.24
N GLY A 337 -13.82 6.92 7.88
CA GLY A 337 -13.26 5.98 6.92
C GLY A 337 -13.63 6.23 5.46
N LYS A 338 -12.64 6.57 4.61
CA LYS A 338 -12.79 6.53 3.12
C LYS A 338 -12.81 5.11 2.53
N ALA A 339 -12.75 4.08 3.38
CA ALA A 339 -12.65 2.69 2.96
C ALA A 339 -14.02 2.12 2.52
N ALA A 340 -15.11 2.49 3.20
CA ALA A 340 -16.42 1.88 3.03
C ALA A 340 -16.98 2.04 1.60
N GLU A 341 -16.82 3.20 0.97
CA GLU A 341 -17.31 3.43 -0.39
C GLU A 341 -16.52 2.63 -1.44
N ASN A 342 -15.19 2.53 -1.24
CA ASN A 342 -14.32 1.70 -2.06
C ASN A 342 -14.64 0.20 -1.89
N ILE A 343 -15.01 -0.22 -0.68
CA ILE A 343 -15.47 -1.58 -0.37
C ILE A 343 -16.77 -1.89 -1.12
N LEU A 344 -17.76 -1.01 -1.04
CA LEU A 344 -19.02 -1.19 -1.75
C LEU A 344 -18.82 -1.25 -3.25
N SER A 345 -18.05 -0.30 -3.81
CA SER A 345 -17.69 -0.29 -5.23
C SER A 345 -16.99 -1.59 -5.65
N ALA A 346 -16.10 -2.11 -4.81
CA ALA A 346 -15.44 -3.39 -5.03
C ALA A 346 -16.44 -4.57 -5.04
N ILE A 347 -17.42 -4.59 -4.13
CA ILE A 347 -18.48 -5.60 -4.07
C ILE A 347 -19.36 -5.53 -5.31
N PHE A 348 -19.74 -4.34 -5.75
CA PHE A 348 -20.57 -4.16 -6.94
C PHE A 348 -19.89 -4.74 -8.18
N ASP A 349 -18.58 -4.54 -8.32
CA ASP A 349 -17.81 -5.06 -9.45
C ASP A 349 -17.62 -6.59 -9.40
N SER A 350 -17.49 -7.19 -8.21
CA SER A 350 -17.11 -8.61 -8.09
C SER A 350 -18.26 -9.55 -7.76
N ASN A 351 -19.26 -9.11 -7.00
CA ASN A 351 -20.45 -9.90 -6.66
C ASN A 351 -21.69 -8.99 -6.49
N PRO A 352 -22.29 -8.49 -7.60
CA PRO A 352 -23.50 -7.65 -7.56
C PRO A 352 -24.69 -8.32 -6.87
N ALA A 353 -24.77 -9.66 -6.86
CA ALA A 353 -25.89 -10.40 -6.27
C ALA A 353 -26.02 -10.16 -4.76
N LEU A 354 -24.95 -9.75 -4.07
CA LEU A 354 -24.99 -9.37 -2.66
C LEU A 354 -25.85 -8.13 -2.40
N MET A 355 -26.07 -7.28 -3.41
CA MET A 355 -26.93 -6.10 -3.33
C MET A 355 -28.38 -6.41 -3.65
N GLU A 356 -28.63 -7.42 -4.49
CA GLU A 356 -29.98 -7.85 -4.87
C GLU A 356 -30.75 -8.48 -3.69
N GLY A 357 -30.05 -8.85 -2.62
CA GLY A 357 -30.66 -9.33 -1.37
C GLY A 357 -31.17 -8.23 -0.43
N LEU A 358 -30.95 -6.94 -0.74
CA LEU A 358 -31.46 -5.84 0.08
C LEU A 358 -32.92 -5.51 -0.28
N ASP A 359 -33.79 -5.51 0.74
CA ASP A 359 -35.21 -5.17 0.60
C ASP A 359 -35.43 -3.67 0.86
N PHE A 360 -35.71 -2.93 -0.21
CA PHE A 360 -36.07 -1.51 -0.18
C PHE A 360 -37.58 -1.26 -0.02
N GLY A 361 -38.29 -2.20 0.63
CA GLY A 361 -39.73 -2.12 0.87
C GLY A 361 -40.18 -0.87 1.65
N GLY A 362 -41.50 -0.70 1.80
CA GLY A 362 -42.10 0.55 2.29
C GLY A 362 -41.69 1.01 3.70
N ASP A 363 -41.30 0.08 4.57
CA ASP A 363 -40.83 0.41 5.93
C ASP A 363 -39.34 0.75 5.99
N PHE A 364 -38.56 0.42 4.93
CA PHE A 364 -37.11 0.62 4.89
C PHE A 364 -36.72 2.07 5.14
N TRP A 365 -37.34 2.99 4.40
CA TRP A 365 -37.06 4.44 4.47
C TRP A 365 -37.53 5.09 5.78
N GLN A 366 -38.32 4.38 6.60
CA GLN A 366 -38.78 4.87 7.90
C GLN A 366 -37.82 4.49 9.04
N ILE A 367 -36.96 3.49 8.82
CA ILE A 367 -36.06 2.91 9.83
C ILE A 367 -34.65 2.86 9.25
N LEU A 368 -34.08 4.03 8.97
CA LEU A 368 -32.72 4.16 8.47
C LEU A 368 -31.70 4.16 9.61
N THR A 369 -30.66 3.36 9.43
CA THR A 369 -29.42 3.41 10.20
C THR A 369 -28.29 4.00 9.34
N PRO A 370 -27.17 4.48 9.92
CA PRO A 370 -26.02 4.95 9.17
C PRO A 370 -25.58 4.01 8.05
N HIS A 371 -25.48 2.71 8.35
CA HIS A 371 -25.07 1.67 7.41
C HIS A 371 -26.06 1.49 6.26
N THR A 372 -27.37 1.48 6.54
CA THR A 372 -28.40 1.35 5.48
C THR A 372 -28.49 2.60 4.61
N ALA A 373 -28.44 3.80 5.20
CA ALA A 373 -28.47 5.06 4.45
C ALA A 373 -27.26 5.18 3.52
N PHE A 374 -26.06 4.91 4.05
CA PHE A 374 -24.81 4.91 3.27
C PHE A 374 -24.83 3.88 2.14
N THR A 375 -25.19 2.63 2.46
CA THR A 375 -25.27 1.55 1.46
C THR A 375 -26.23 1.92 0.33
N THR A 376 -27.37 2.52 0.68
CA THR A 376 -28.39 2.95 -0.28
C THR A 376 -27.87 4.05 -1.19
N ARG A 377 -27.28 5.12 -0.64
CA ARG A 377 -26.70 6.22 -1.43
C ARG A 377 -25.71 5.69 -2.46
N VAL A 378 -24.74 4.91 -1.98
CA VAL A 378 -23.66 4.39 -2.82
C VAL A 378 -24.19 3.44 -3.89
N TYR A 379 -25.18 2.61 -3.56
CA TYR A 379 -25.79 1.69 -4.52
C TYR A 379 -26.60 2.40 -5.60
N LEU A 380 -27.44 3.37 -5.23
CA LEU A 380 -28.21 4.17 -6.20
C LEU A 380 -27.26 4.92 -7.15
N ASN A 381 -26.16 5.48 -6.63
CA ASN A 381 -25.14 6.14 -7.45
C ASN A 381 -24.46 5.18 -8.43
N HIS A 382 -24.19 3.95 -8.00
CA HIS A 382 -23.65 2.93 -8.89
C HIS A 382 -24.64 2.53 -10.00
N LEU A 383 -25.91 2.28 -9.66
CA LEU A 383 -26.95 1.98 -10.65
C LEU A 383 -27.10 3.13 -11.66
N ARG A 384 -27.01 4.38 -11.19
CA ARG A 384 -27.07 5.57 -12.05
C ARG A 384 -25.90 5.64 -13.02
N GLN A 385 -24.68 5.34 -12.59
CA GLN A 385 -23.51 5.28 -13.47
C GLN A 385 -23.61 4.16 -14.53
N LEU A 386 -24.30 3.07 -14.22
CA LEU A 386 -24.55 1.96 -15.15
C LEU A 386 -25.78 2.16 -16.05
N GLU A 387 -26.55 3.23 -15.84
CA GLU A 387 -27.87 3.42 -16.46
C GLU A 387 -28.80 2.20 -16.25
N ASP A 388 -28.73 1.58 -15.07
CA ASP A 388 -29.48 0.36 -14.75
C ASP A 388 -30.98 0.67 -14.58
N PRO A 389 -31.88 -0.07 -15.26
CA PRO A 389 -33.32 0.20 -15.22
C PRO A 389 -33.95 0.04 -13.83
N ARG A 390 -33.32 -0.71 -12.91
CA ARG A 390 -33.80 -0.87 -11.52
C ARG A 390 -33.80 0.45 -10.74
N LEU A 391 -32.99 1.42 -11.15
CA LEU A 391 -32.91 2.72 -10.48
C LEU A 391 -34.29 3.37 -10.39
N ALA A 392 -35.10 3.32 -11.45
CA ALA A 392 -36.41 3.95 -11.49
C ALA A 392 -37.40 3.39 -10.45
N ASP A 393 -37.23 2.12 -10.05
CA ASP A 393 -38.09 1.47 -9.06
C ASP A 393 -37.57 1.67 -7.61
N LEU A 394 -36.26 1.87 -7.44
CA LEU A 394 -35.59 1.98 -6.13
C LEU A 394 -35.39 3.42 -5.67
N GLU A 395 -35.21 4.35 -6.60
CA GLU A 395 -34.90 5.75 -6.31
C GLU A 395 -36.15 6.47 -5.77
N PRO A 396 -36.07 7.14 -4.61
CA PRO A 396 -37.19 7.89 -4.08
C PRO A 396 -37.48 9.13 -4.93
N VAL A 397 -38.77 9.41 -5.16
CA VAL A 397 -39.21 10.68 -5.74
C VAL A 397 -38.75 11.83 -4.85
N VAL A 398 -38.39 12.97 -5.44
CA VAL A 398 -37.88 14.17 -4.73
C VAL A 398 -38.73 14.56 -3.51
N THR A 399 -40.07 14.53 -3.64
CA THR A 399 -40.98 14.84 -2.53
C THR A 399 -40.86 13.84 -1.38
N ALA A 400 -40.75 12.55 -1.67
CA ALA A 400 -40.56 11.50 -0.66
C ALA A 400 -39.21 11.66 0.05
N LEU A 401 -38.12 11.86 -0.69
CA LEU A 401 -36.81 12.12 -0.10
C LEU A 401 -36.83 13.36 0.80
N ALA A 402 -37.51 14.43 0.38
CA ALA A 402 -37.66 15.63 1.20
C ALA A 402 -38.35 15.34 2.56
N PHE A 403 -39.37 14.47 2.57
CA PHE A 403 -40.01 14.05 3.82
C PHE A 403 -39.11 13.19 4.69
N PHE A 404 -38.32 12.29 4.10
CA PHE A 404 -37.34 11.48 4.84
C PHE A 404 -36.27 12.36 5.48
N VAL A 405 -35.67 13.29 4.73
CA VAL A 405 -34.72 14.28 5.25
C VAL A 405 -35.36 15.10 6.37
N GLN A 406 -36.57 15.61 6.15
CA GLN A 406 -37.28 16.43 7.15
C GLN A 406 -37.53 15.65 8.45
N ASN A 407 -37.91 14.38 8.37
CA ASN A 407 -38.16 13.53 9.53
C ASN A 407 -36.88 13.30 10.35
N GLU A 408 -35.79 12.89 9.71
CA GLU A 408 -34.52 12.64 10.41
C GLU A 408 -33.89 13.94 10.93
N TRP A 409 -33.99 15.04 10.17
CA TRP A 409 -33.57 16.37 10.63
C TRP A 409 -34.33 16.81 11.89
N THR A 410 -35.65 16.57 11.94
CA THR A 410 -36.46 16.92 13.11
C THR A 410 -36.02 16.12 14.34
N LYS A 411 -35.73 14.83 14.18
CA LYS A 411 -35.18 14.00 15.27
C LYS A 411 -33.83 14.52 15.76
N LEU A 412 -32.94 14.89 14.83
CA LEU A 412 -31.62 15.45 15.16
C LEU A 412 -31.75 16.77 15.92
N VAL A 413 -32.61 17.68 15.47
CA VAL A 413 -32.89 18.95 16.18
C VAL A 413 -33.37 18.70 17.60
N VAL A 414 -34.34 17.80 17.78
CA VAL A 414 -34.85 17.44 19.11
C VAL A 414 -33.74 16.88 20.01
N SER A 415 -32.83 16.07 19.44
CA SER A 415 -31.68 15.52 20.18
C SER A 415 -30.68 16.61 20.58
N LEU A 416 -30.34 17.52 19.66
CA LEU A 416 -29.38 18.60 19.90
C LEU A 416 -29.89 19.64 20.91
N ASP A 417 -31.21 19.86 20.94
CA ASP A 417 -31.88 20.77 21.90
C ASP A 417 -32.23 20.09 23.24
N ALA A 418 -31.95 18.79 23.40
CA ALA A 418 -32.25 18.07 24.63
C ALA A 418 -31.38 18.55 25.80
N ALA A 419 -31.95 18.57 27.00
CA ALA A 419 -31.22 18.90 28.22
C ALA A 419 -30.15 17.84 28.58
N GLU A 420 -30.44 16.57 28.27
CA GLU A 420 -29.50 15.45 28.37
C GLU A 420 -29.17 14.99 26.95
N ARG A 421 -27.93 15.21 26.53
CA ARG A 421 -27.45 14.93 25.17
C ARG A 421 -26.85 13.54 25.08
N ASP A 422 -27.25 12.79 24.07
CA ASP A 422 -26.66 11.51 23.70
C ASP A 422 -25.81 11.72 22.44
N GLU A 423 -24.51 11.96 22.65
CA GLU A 423 -23.55 12.25 21.57
C GLU A 423 -23.50 11.11 20.53
N GLY A 424 -23.74 9.86 20.94
CA GLY A 424 -23.75 8.71 20.02
C GLY A 424 -24.96 8.72 19.10
N ALA A 425 -26.16 8.93 19.67
CA ALA A 425 -27.38 9.05 18.88
C ALA A 425 -27.39 10.29 17.98
N GLU A 426 -26.84 11.41 18.45
CA GLU A 426 -26.66 12.63 17.66
C GLU A 426 -25.78 12.37 16.43
N LEU A 427 -24.66 11.67 16.60
CA LEU A 427 -23.74 11.33 15.52
C LEU A 427 -24.39 10.40 14.47
N GLU A 428 -25.16 9.39 14.90
CA GLU A 428 -25.89 8.50 14.00
C GLU A 428 -26.95 9.26 13.18
N LEU A 429 -27.73 10.12 13.83
CA LEU A 429 -28.76 10.95 13.19
C LEU A 429 -28.14 11.96 12.21
N GLU A 430 -27.06 12.64 12.61
CA GLU A 430 -26.31 13.57 11.76
C GLU A 430 -25.83 12.87 10.49
N PHE A 431 -25.28 11.66 10.63
CA PHE A 431 -24.79 10.88 9.51
C PHE A 431 -25.92 10.47 8.56
N VAL A 432 -27.05 9.96 9.08
CA VAL A 432 -28.21 9.58 8.27
C VAL A 432 -28.78 10.78 7.51
N VAL A 433 -28.92 11.94 8.18
CA VAL A 433 -29.34 13.19 7.52
C VAL A 433 -28.37 13.55 6.41
N GLY A 434 -27.06 13.46 6.68
CA GLY A 434 -26.01 13.73 5.70
C GLY A 434 -26.09 12.86 4.46
N GLU A 435 -26.31 11.55 4.61
CA GLU A 435 -26.45 10.62 3.48
C GLU A 435 -27.70 10.91 2.64
N LEU A 436 -28.83 11.23 3.29
CA LEU A 436 -30.07 11.56 2.59
C LEU A 436 -29.97 12.91 1.84
N VAL A 437 -29.34 13.92 2.43
CA VAL A 437 -29.07 15.20 1.76
C VAL A 437 -28.17 14.99 0.55
N GLU A 438 -27.16 14.13 0.66
CA GLU A 438 -26.25 13.85 -0.45
C GLU A 438 -26.95 13.11 -1.60
N MET A 439 -27.85 12.18 -1.32
CA MET A 439 -28.70 11.55 -2.35
C MET A 439 -29.50 12.58 -3.17
N ALA A 440 -29.88 13.71 -2.56
CA ALA A 440 -30.67 14.73 -3.22
C ALA A 440 -29.92 15.44 -4.37
N ILE A 441 -28.59 15.40 -4.41
CA ILE A 441 -27.79 16.05 -5.47
C ILE A 441 -28.04 15.39 -6.84
N ASP A 442 -28.26 14.08 -6.83
CA ASP A 442 -28.34 13.27 -8.05
C ASP A 442 -29.78 13.05 -8.56
N LEU A 443 -30.80 13.55 -7.85
CA LEU A 443 -32.19 13.43 -8.25
C LEU A 443 -32.57 14.37 -9.42
N ASP A 444 -33.62 13.98 -10.14
CA ASP A 444 -34.25 14.81 -11.17
C ASP A 444 -35.23 15.82 -10.55
N TYR A 445 -34.91 17.11 -10.67
CA TYR A 445 -35.73 18.24 -10.21
C TYR A 445 -36.72 18.76 -11.26
N GLY A 446 -37.09 17.95 -12.25
CA GLY A 446 -38.17 18.25 -13.19
C GLY A 446 -39.55 18.43 -12.52
N ASP A 447 -39.78 17.80 -11.37
CA ASP A 447 -40.96 18.08 -10.53
C ASP A 447 -40.78 19.37 -9.73
N GLU A 448 -41.52 20.40 -10.12
CA GLU A 448 -41.49 21.71 -9.47
C GLU A 448 -42.03 21.69 -8.03
N ILE A 449 -42.87 20.72 -7.66
CA ILE A 449 -43.35 20.57 -6.27
C ILE A 449 -42.23 20.05 -5.39
N GLY A 450 -41.60 18.93 -5.78
CA GLY A 450 -40.43 18.38 -5.10
C GLY A 450 -39.27 19.36 -5.01
N ARG A 451 -38.93 20.03 -6.12
CA ARG A 451 -37.86 21.04 -6.15
C ARG A 451 -38.08 22.16 -5.13
N ARG A 452 -39.29 22.71 -5.04
CA ARG A 452 -39.63 23.75 -4.07
C ARG A 452 -39.55 23.24 -2.63
N LYS A 453 -40.03 22.02 -2.37
CA LYS A 453 -40.02 21.43 -1.03
C LYS A 453 -38.59 21.19 -0.52
N ILE A 454 -37.69 20.63 -1.35
CA ILE A 454 -36.28 20.47 -0.99
C ILE A 454 -35.60 21.83 -0.81
N PHE A 455 -35.86 22.78 -1.72
CA PHE A 455 -35.30 24.13 -1.60
C PHE A 455 -35.66 24.80 -0.26
N GLU A 456 -36.93 24.76 0.12
CA GLU A 456 -37.42 25.32 1.39
C GLU A 456 -36.78 24.62 2.59
N LEU A 457 -36.69 23.28 2.56
CA LEU A 457 -36.09 22.48 3.63
C LEU A 457 -34.59 22.78 3.80
N MET A 458 -33.81 22.81 2.71
CA MET A 458 -32.37 23.14 2.79
C MET A 458 -32.14 24.55 3.33
N ARG A 459 -32.98 25.51 2.91
CA ARG A 459 -32.93 26.88 3.42
C ARG A 459 -33.27 26.95 4.91
N GLU A 460 -34.28 26.23 5.36
CA GLU A 460 -34.67 26.11 6.77
C GLU A 460 -33.53 25.53 7.62
N MET A 461 -32.96 24.39 7.20
CA MET A 461 -31.83 23.75 7.87
C MET A 461 -30.63 24.69 8.01
N MET A 462 -30.27 25.39 6.92
CA MET A 462 -29.14 26.32 6.88
C MET A 462 -29.35 27.57 7.75
N SER A 463 -30.59 28.03 7.90
CA SER A 463 -30.95 29.13 8.78
C SER A 463 -30.97 28.73 10.27
N ASN A 464 -30.86 27.44 10.59
CA ASN A 464 -30.82 26.99 11.98
C ASN A 464 -29.37 27.03 12.54
N SER A 465 -29.19 27.73 13.68
CA SER A 465 -27.89 27.88 14.33
C SER A 465 -27.31 26.58 14.91
N ILE A 466 -28.16 25.58 15.20
CA ILE A 466 -27.74 24.27 15.75
C ILE A 466 -27.36 23.24 14.68
N LEU A 467 -27.59 23.52 13.39
CA LEU A 467 -27.23 22.58 12.31
C LEU A 467 -25.73 22.22 12.43
N PRO A 468 -25.32 20.95 12.44
CA PRO A 468 -23.90 20.57 12.48
C PRO A 468 -23.05 21.14 11.34
N TYR A 469 -21.74 21.32 11.54
CA TYR A 469 -20.85 21.89 10.52
C TYR A 469 -20.64 20.96 9.32
N SER A 470 -20.70 19.64 9.52
CA SER A 470 -20.54 18.61 8.47
C SER A 470 -21.65 18.66 7.41
N LEU A 471 -22.86 19.10 7.80
CA LEU A 471 -24.03 19.16 6.93
C LEU A 471 -24.09 20.45 6.09
N VAL A 472 -23.37 21.50 6.49
CA VAL A 472 -23.35 22.79 5.77
C VAL A 472 -22.93 22.64 4.31
N PRO A 473 -21.80 21.99 3.98
CA PRO A 473 -21.40 21.79 2.59
C PRO A 473 -22.45 21.00 1.78
N LYS A 474 -23.05 19.96 2.38
CA LYS A 474 -24.03 19.08 1.71
C LYS A 474 -25.32 19.84 1.38
N CYS A 475 -25.85 20.62 2.33
CA CYS A 475 -27.02 21.47 2.10
C CYS A 475 -26.77 22.52 1.01
N LEU A 476 -25.56 23.11 0.97
CA LEU A 476 -25.20 24.07 -0.07
C LEU A 476 -25.07 23.45 -1.45
N ASP A 477 -24.58 22.21 -1.58
CA ASP A 477 -24.55 21.49 -2.86
C ASP A 477 -25.97 21.29 -3.43
N VAL A 478 -26.91 20.91 -2.57
CA VAL A 478 -28.31 20.77 -2.96
C VAL A 478 -28.92 22.12 -3.33
N LEU A 479 -28.67 23.18 -2.54
CA LEU A 479 -29.15 24.54 -2.86
C LEU A 479 -28.60 25.05 -4.20
N LEU A 480 -27.31 24.80 -4.49
CA LEU A 480 -26.71 25.15 -5.77
C LEU A 480 -27.39 24.40 -6.93
N LYS A 481 -27.71 23.12 -6.74
CA LYS A 481 -28.37 22.28 -7.75
C LYS A 481 -29.80 22.75 -8.07
N VAL A 482 -30.57 23.18 -7.06
CA VAL A 482 -31.99 23.53 -7.24
C VAL A 482 -32.25 24.99 -7.58
N THR A 483 -31.24 25.85 -7.48
CA THR A 483 -31.33 27.27 -7.82
C THR A 483 -31.07 27.51 -9.31
N SER A 484 -31.62 28.61 -9.85
CA SER A 484 -31.59 28.85 -11.30
C SER A 484 -30.28 29.50 -11.79
N SER A 485 -29.55 30.17 -10.90
CA SER A 485 -28.30 30.85 -11.22
C SER A 485 -27.39 30.97 -10.01
N GLU A 486 -26.08 31.02 -10.25
CA GLU A 486 -25.07 31.22 -9.21
C GLU A 486 -25.31 32.52 -8.41
N LYS A 487 -25.80 33.58 -9.08
CA LYS A 487 -26.16 34.85 -8.43
C LYS A 487 -27.33 34.72 -7.45
N GLU A 488 -28.34 33.95 -7.81
CA GLU A 488 -29.46 33.67 -6.92
C GLU A 488 -29.02 32.84 -5.72
N PHE A 489 -28.20 31.79 -5.95
CA PHE A 489 -27.58 30.99 -4.91
C PHE A 489 -26.78 31.85 -3.92
N MET A 490 -25.84 32.66 -4.41
CA MET A 490 -25.06 33.57 -3.58
C MET A 490 -25.93 34.50 -2.76
N ARG A 491 -27.00 35.06 -3.36
CA ARG A 491 -27.92 35.94 -2.65
C ARG A 491 -28.57 35.23 -1.46
N ILE A 492 -29.09 34.03 -1.68
CA ILE A 492 -29.76 33.24 -0.63
C ILE A 492 -28.80 32.94 0.51
N VAL A 493 -27.56 32.53 0.20
CA VAL A 493 -26.57 32.21 1.23
C VAL A 493 -26.16 33.46 2.02
N VAL A 494 -25.98 34.60 1.36
CA VAL A 494 -25.70 35.87 2.06
C VAL A 494 -26.88 36.28 2.95
N GLU A 495 -28.13 36.13 2.52
CA GLU A 495 -29.31 36.39 3.35
C GLU A 495 -29.35 35.48 4.59
N ILE A 496 -29.01 34.19 4.45
CA ILE A 496 -28.91 33.25 5.57
C ILE A 496 -27.85 33.71 6.57
N VAL A 497 -26.65 34.07 6.08
CA VAL A 497 -25.55 34.55 6.93
C VAL A 497 -25.95 35.85 7.64
N GLN A 498 -26.56 36.79 6.94
CA GLN A 498 -27.05 38.04 7.54
C GLN A 498 -28.13 37.80 8.60
N SER A 499 -29.05 36.86 8.36
CA SER A 499 -30.08 36.48 9.33
C SER A 499 -29.46 35.90 10.61
N LEU A 500 -28.56 34.92 10.49
CA LEU A 500 -27.86 34.32 11.65
C LEU A 500 -27.06 35.36 12.44
N ARG A 501 -26.55 36.39 11.75
CA ARG A 501 -25.76 37.45 12.35
C ARG A 501 -26.60 38.54 13.01
N ALA A 502 -27.82 38.79 12.52
CA ALA A 502 -28.77 39.70 13.17
C ALA A 502 -29.12 39.21 14.59
N ASP A 503 -29.25 37.90 14.78
CA ASP A 503 -29.44 37.28 16.10
C ASP A 503 -28.24 37.52 17.04
N SER A 504 -27.02 37.66 16.50
CA SER A 504 -25.85 38.06 17.29
C SER A 504 -25.92 39.51 17.77
N HIS A 505 -26.60 40.39 17.05
CA HIS A 505 -26.68 41.83 17.36
C HIS A 505 -27.84 42.17 18.30
N LEU A 506 -28.97 41.45 18.24
CA LEU A 506 -30.13 41.63 19.13
C LEU A 506 -29.81 41.35 20.61
N MET A 507 -28.83 40.47 20.88
CA MET A 507 -28.36 40.17 22.24
C MET A 507 -27.60 41.32 22.92
N THR A 508 -27.31 42.41 22.20
CA THR A 508 -26.68 43.62 22.81
C THR A 508 -27.71 44.61 23.35
N THR A 509 -28.99 44.44 23.02
CA THR A 509 -30.04 45.43 23.30
C THR A 509 -31.13 44.95 24.25
N ASP A 510 -31.41 43.63 24.32
CA ASP A 510 -32.59 43.11 25.04
C ASP A 510 -32.33 42.72 26.51
N ASP A 511 -31.09 42.44 26.93
CA ASP A 511 -30.76 42.13 28.35
C ASP A 511 -30.80 43.37 29.28
N ASP A 512 -31.07 44.56 28.73
CA ASP A 512 -31.14 45.82 29.48
C ASP A 512 -32.54 46.08 30.09
N ALA A 513 -33.56 45.28 29.75
CA ALA A 513 -34.96 45.57 30.04
C ALA A 513 -35.53 44.96 31.34
N ASP A 514 -34.91 43.95 31.96
CA ASP A 514 -35.55 43.14 33.02
C ASP A 514 -34.97 43.31 34.45
N LEU A 515 -34.19 44.37 34.72
CA LEU A 515 -33.56 44.58 36.04
C LEU A 515 -34.44 45.24 37.12
N ASP A 516 -35.75 45.33 36.92
CA ASP A 516 -36.66 46.08 37.81
C ASP A 516 -37.51 45.22 38.78
N ASN A 517 -37.19 43.93 39.01
CA ASN A 517 -37.90 43.16 40.04
C ASN A 517 -36.99 42.41 41.02
N ASP A 518 -37.33 42.58 42.31
CA ASP A 518 -36.84 41.94 43.54
C ASP A 518 -35.43 42.29 44.08
N SER A 519 -35.40 43.08 45.16
CA SER A 519 -35.28 42.60 46.56
C SER A 519 -34.92 43.78 47.49
N GLU A 520 -35.79 44.06 48.45
CA GLU A 520 -35.55 45.00 49.56
C GLU A 520 -34.52 44.42 50.53
N ASP A 521 -33.35 45.05 50.67
CA ASP A 521 -32.45 44.86 51.81
C ASP A 521 -31.79 46.19 52.18
N GLU A 522 -31.89 46.50 53.47
CA GLU A 522 -31.57 47.77 54.13
C GLU A 522 -30.04 47.97 54.29
N ASP A 523 -29.47 48.97 53.60
CA ASP A 523 -28.31 49.72 54.09
C ASP A 523 -28.47 51.18 53.65
N GLU A 524 -28.51 52.11 54.61
CA GLU A 524 -28.97 53.51 54.45
C GLU A 524 -27.92 54.52 53.97
N ASP A 525 -26.76 54.12 53.41
CA ASP A 525 -25.66 55.10 53.13
C ASP A 525 -25.08 55.12 51.70
N GLU A 526 -25.75 54.51 50.70
CA GLU A 526 -25.42 54.69 49.27
C GLU A 526 -26.65 55.05 48.43
N GLY A 527 -26.54 56.10 47.60
CA GLY A 527 -27.64 56.57 46.73
C GLY A 527 -28.11 55.53 45.71
N VAL A 528 -29.44 55.44 45.51
CA VAL A 528 -30.14 54.43 44.70
C VAL A 528 -29.58 54.31 43.27
N GLU A 529 -29.19 55.41 42.63
CA GLU A 529 -28.63 55.38 41.27
C GLU A 529 -27.22 54.76 41.20
N ALA A 530 -26.37 54.99 42.20
CA ALA A 530 -25.03 54.41 42.26
C ALA A 530 -25.10 52.89 42.48
N ARG A 531 -26.07 52.42 43.28
CA ARG A 531 -26.35 51.00 43.54
C ARG A 531 -26.88 50.30 42.28
N LYS A 532 -27.84 50.92 41.55
CA LYS A 532 -28.32 50.43 40.24
C LYS A 532 -27.19 50.37 39.20
N ALA A 533 -26.34 51.40 39.10
CA ALA A 533 -25.21 51.41 38.18
C ALA A 533 -24.14 50.36 38.51
N ARG A 534 -23.87 50.09 39.80
CA ARG A 534 -22.92 49.06 40.24
C ARG A 534 -23.47 47.64 40.04
N ARG A 535 -24.77 47.43 40.26
CA ARG A 535 -25.46 46.15 40.01
C ARG A 535 -25.54 45.86 38.52
N LYS A 536 -25.89 46.87 37.69
CA LYS A 536 -25.83 46.79 36.23
C LYS A 536 -24.43 46.47 35.74
N ARG A 537 -23.39 47.18 36.23
CA ARG A 537 -21.98 46.87 35.90
C ARG A 537 -21.52 45.47 36.30
N ARG A 538 -21.94 44.96 37.47
CA ARG A 538 -21.61 43.59 37.91
C ARG A 538 -22.34 42.53 37.08
N TYR A 539 -23.61 42.77 36.75
CA TYR A 539 -24.41 41.88 35.91
C TYR A 539 -23.88 41.82 34.48
N THR A 540 -23.63 42.99 33.85
CA THR A 540 -23.02 43.07 32.51
C THR A 540 -21.63 42.43 32.50
N ALA A 541 -20.79 42.66 33.52
CA ALA A 541 -19.47 42.02 33.61
C ALA A 541 -19.55 40.50 33.84
N SER A 542 -20.65 39.99 34.42
CA SER A 542 -20.86 38.55 34.62
C SER A 542 -21.39 37.83 33.37
N GLN A 543 -22.12 38.53 32.50
CA GLN A 543 -22.65 37.97 31.25
C GLN A 543 -21.78 38.21 30.02
N GLU A 544 -20.86 39.19 30.08
CA GLU A 544 -19.89 39.49 29.01
C GLU A 544 -19.14 38.26 28.47
N PRO A 545 -18.69 37.29 29.29
CA PRO A 545 -18.05 36.07 28.78
C PRO A 545 -18.99 35.16 27.99
N VAL A 546 -20.26 35.06 28.39
CA VAL A 546 -21.27 34.21 27.75
C VAL A 546 -21.71 34.81 26.41
N ILE A 547 -21.93 36.13 26.39
CA ILE A 547 -22.25 36.87 25.16
C ILE A 547 -21.08 36.81 24.17
N PHE A 548 -19.84 36.96 24.67
CA PHE A 548 -18.64 36.83 23.83
C PHE A 548 -18.48 35.42 23.24
N ALA A 549 -18.70 34.37 24.04
CA ALA A 549 -18.64 32.98 23.58
C ALA A 549 -19.71 32.67 22.53
N ARG A 550 -20.96 33.12 22.75
CA ARG A 550 -22.05 32.95 21.78
C ARG A 550 -21.80 33.70 20.48
N ARG A 551 -21.26 34.92 20.56
CA ARG A 551 -20.86 35.70 19.38
C ARG A 551 -19.74 35.01 18.61
N LYS A 552 -18.72 34.50 19.30
CA LYS A 552 -17.65 33.70 18.67
C LYS A 552 -18.25 32.51 17.92
N GLN A 553 -19.17 31.77 18.52
CA GLN A 553 -19.81 30.60 17.90
C GLN A 553 -20.60 30.98 16.64
N LEU A 554 -21.36 32.08 16.68
CA LEU A 554 -22.10 32.59 15.51
C LEU A 554 -21.16 33.10 14.41
N ASP A 555 -20.08 33.81 14.75
CA ASP A 555 -19.07 34.26 13.79
C ASP A 555 -18.38 33.06 13.12
N LEU A 556 -18.00 32.03 13.89
CA LEU A 556 -17.44 30.77 13.35
C LEU A 556 -18.44 30.07 12.41
N ARG A 557 -19.72 29.97 12.81
CA ARG A 557 -20.77 29.39 11.99
C ARG A 557 -20.92 30.11 10.66
N CYS A 558 -20.98 31.44 10.70
CA CYS A 558 -21.06 32.26 9.50
C CYS A 558 -19.83 32.03 8.61
N LEU A 559 -18.62 32.02 9.18
CA LEU A 559 -17.39 31.76 8.42
C LEU A 559 -17.37 30.36 7.79
N VAL A 560 -17.91 29.32 8.45
CA VAL A 560 -18.05 27.98 7.85
C VAL A 560 -18.98 27.99 6.65
N ILE A 561 -20.14 28.67 6.75
CA ILE A 561 -21.08 28.82 5.62
C ILE A 561 -20.42 29.59 4.47
N VAL A 562 -19.71 30.67 4.78
CA VAL A 562 -19.01 31.48 3.78
C VAL A 562 -17.88 30.71 3.12
N LYS A 563 -17.08 29.97 3.88
CA LYS A 563 -16.05 29.07 3.33
C LYS A 563 -16.69 28.08 2.34
N ALA A 564 -17.74 27.38 2.76
CA ALA A 564 -18.40 26.37 1.93
C ALA A 564 -19.09 26.98 0.69
N LEU A 565 -19.59 28.22 0.78
CA LEU A 565 -20.06 29.00 -0.37
C LEU A 565 -18.93 29.28 -1.36
N LEU A 566 -17.79 29.79 -0.89
CA LEU A 566 -16.67 30.20 -1.73
C LEU A 566 -16.02 29.01 -2.45
N GLU A 567 -16.06 27.81 -1.87
CA GLU A 567 -15.59 26.56 -2.51
C GLU A 567 -16.48 26.13 -3.71
N ARG A 568 -17.65 26.74 -3.91
CA ARG A 568 -18.67 26.36 -4.91
C ARG A 568 -18.97 27.41 -5.97
N VAL A 569 -18.37 28.59 -5.86
CA VAL A 569 -18.64 29.75 -6.73
C VAL A 569 -17.44 29.97 -7.64
N MET A 570 -17.70 30.27 -8.92
CA MET A 570 -16.64 30.63 -9.88
C MET A 570 -16.77 32.05 -10.45
N GLY A 571 -17.87 32.75 -10.19
CA GLY A 571 -18.10 34.13 -10.64
C GLY A 571 -17.12 35.14 -10.04
N ALA A 572 -16.79 36.18 -10.80
CA ALA A 572 -15.93 37.26 -10.33
C ALA A 572 -16.59 38.05 -9.20
N LEU A 573 -15.81 38.40 -8.16
CA LEU A 573 -16.29 39.15 -7.00
C LEU A 573 -16.90 40.52 -7.41
N GLN A 574 -16.31 41.16 -8.42
CA GLN A 574 -16.76 42.48 -8.91
C GLN A 574 -18.18 42.49 -9.47
N GLU A 575 -18.69 41.33 -9.88
CA GLU A 575 -20.05 41.18 -10.42
C GLU A 575 -21.09 41.01 -9.29
N ASN A 576 -20.64 40.86 -8.04
CA ASN A 576 -21.45 40.46 -6.89
C ASN A 576 -21.22 41.39 -5.67
N SER A 577 -21.90 42.54 -5.66
CA SER A 577 -21.82 43.55 -4.58
C SER A 577 -22.12 43.00 -3.17
N MET A 578 -22.89 41.92 -3.08
CA MET A 578 -23.26 41.29 -1.81
C MET A 578 -22.09 40.55 -1.15
N LEU A 579 -21.22 39.92 -1.95
CA LEU A 579 -20.02 39.26 -1.43
C LEU A 579 -19.03 40.29 -0.88
N HIS A 580 -18.87 41.45 -1.54
CA HIS A 580 -18.04 42.54 -1.02
C HIS A 580 -18.48 43.02 0.38
N GLY A 581 -19.78 43.10 0.63
CA GLY A 581 -20.33 43.40 1.96
C GLY A 581 -19.88 42.37 2.99
N LEU A 582 -20.01 41.09 2.65
CA LEU A 582 -19.60 39.98 3.51
C LEU A 582 -18.09 39.97 3.81
N VAL A 583 -17.24 40.27 2.81
CA VAL A 583 -15.79 40.40 3.01
C VAL A 583 -15.48 41.49 4.04
N THR A 584 -16.11 42.66 3.88
CA THR A 584 -15.85 43.85 4.70
C THR A 584 -16.38 43.67 6.13
N GLU A 585 -17.56 43.07 6.27
CA GLU A 585 -18.25 42.97 7.55
C GLU A 585 -17.87 41.73 8.36
N LEU A 586 -17.49 40.61 7.72
CA LEU A 586 -17.22 39.34 8.41
C LEU A 586 -15.76 38.89 8.27
N VAL A 587 -15.26 38.75 7.05
CA VAL A 587 -13.94 38.14 6.79
C VAL A 587 -12.79 39.03 7.28
N VAL A 588 -12.78 40.32 6.91
CA VAL A 588 -11.73 41.25 7.32
C VAL A 588 -11.65 41.42 8.85
N PRO A 589 -12.78 41.57 9.58
CA PRO A 589 -12.77 41.56 11.04
C PRO A 589 -12.31 40.23 11.64
N ALA A 590 -12.67 39.09 11.04
CA ALA A 590 -12.26 37.77 11.53
C ALA A 590 -10.73 37.61 11.57
N ILE A 591 -10.02 38.06 10.54
CA ILE A 591 -8.55 37.96 10.46
C ILE A 591 -7.86 38.83 11.53
N LYS A 592 -8.53 39.89 12.00
CA LYS A 592 -8.02 40.81 13.04
C LYS A 592 -8.37 40.36 14.47
N GLN A 593 -9.17 39.31 14.63
CA GLN A 593 -9.53 38.77 15.94
C GLN A 593 -8.31 38.16 16.64
N LYS A 594 -8.32 38.24 17.98
CA LYS A 594 -7.30 37.60 18.83
C LYS A 594 -7.50 36.09 18.92
N ASP A 595 -8.73 35.63 18.78
CA ASP A 595 -9.08 34.22 18.83
C ASP A 595 -8.51 33.48 17.62
N GLN A 596 -7.74 32.43 17.88
CA GLN A 596 -7.02 31.70 16.84
C GLN A 596 -7.96 30.99 15.86
N GLU A 597 -9.06 30.41 16.34
CA GLU A 597 -9.99 29.65 15.49
C GLU A 597 -10.72 30.58 14.51
N VAL A 598 -11.23 31.71 15.00
CA VAL A 598 -11.89 32.72 14.17
C VAL A 598 -10.93 33.30 13.14
N ARG A 599 -9.70 33.63 13.56
CA ARG A 599 -8.65 34.16 12.67
C ARG A 599 -8.28 33.16 11.59
N SER A 600 -8.12 31.89 11.94
CA SER A 600 -7.78 30.81 11.00
C SER A 600 -8.85 30.62 9.94
N SER A 601 -10.12 30.59 10.35
CA SER A 601 -11.26 30.49 9.43
C SER A 601 -11.37 31.73 8.52
N GLY A 602 -11.10 32.92 9.07
CA GLY A 602 -11.02 34.16 8.29
C GLY A 602 -9.92 34.16 7.23
N LEU A 603 -8.73 33.63 7.55
CA LEU A 603 -7.61 33.51 6.60
C LEU A 603 -7.94 32.55 5.44
N VAL A 604 -8.59 31.42 5.73
CA VAL A 604 -9.04 30.48 4.69
C VAL A 604 -10.07 31.13 3.77
N CYS A 605 -11.05 31.85 4.33
CA CYS A 605 -12.03 32.60 3.53
C CYS A 605 -11.35 33.66 2.65
N LEU A 606 -10.39 34.43 3.20
CA LEU A 606 -9.62 35.40 2.42
C LEU A 606 -8.87 34.74 1.26
N GLY A 607 -8.28 33.58 1.50
CA GLY A 607 -7.61 32.78 0.46
C GLY A 607 -8.54 32.41 -0.67
N LEU A 608 -9.72 31.86 -0.35
CA LEU A 608 -10.74 31.50 -1.35
C LEU A 608 -11.26 32.72 -2.12
N ILE A 609 -11.51 33.85 -1.43
CA ILE A 609 -11.92 35.11 -2.09
C ILE A 609 -10.83 35.60 -3.04
N SER A 610 -9.55 35.43 -2.67
CA SER A 610 -8.41 35.83 -3.50
C SER A 610 -8.37 35.04 -4.81
N LEU A 611 -8.86 33.80 -4.85
CA LEU A 611 -8.96 33.02 -6.09
C LEU A 611 -10.05 33.57 -7.05
N LEU A 612 -11.02 34.32 -6.54
CA LEU A 612 -12.13 34.88 -7.33
C LEU A 612 -11.85 36.28 -7.90
N ASP A 613 -10.91 37.03 -7.32
CA ASP A 613 -10.66 38.44 -7.67
C ASP A 613 -9.18 38.80 -7.61
N LYS A 614 -8.61 39.13 -8.78
CA LYS A 614 -7.18 39.45 -8.94
C LYS A 614 -6.73 40.65 -8.07
N PRO A 615 -7.44 41.80 -8.00
CA PRO A 615 -7.10 42.87 -7.07
C PRO A 615 -6.97 42.40 -5.62
N THR A 616 -7.94 41.60 -5.14
CA THR A 616 -7.88 41.03 -3.79
C THR A 616 -6.71 40.06 -3.62
N ALA A 617 -6.41 39.23 -4.62
CA ALA A 617 -5.22 38.37 -4.62
C ALA A 617 -3.92 39.16 -4.47
N VAL A 618 -3.79 40.27 -5.18
CA VAL A 618 -2.61 41.14 -5.10
C VAL A 618 -2.50 41.75 -3.70
N ASP A 619 -3.62 42.17 -3.10
CA ASP A 619 -3.63 42.78 -1.77
C ASP A 619 -3.39 41.79 -0.63
N SER A 620 -3.79 40.52 -0.81
CA SER A 620 -3.70 39.48 0.22
C SER A 620 -2.42 38.63 0.15
N PHE A 621 -1.74 38.57 -1.00
CA PHE A 621 -0.62 37.64 -1.22
C PHE A 621 0.50 37.79 -0.18
N GLU A 622 0.97 39.03 0.07
CA GLU A 622 2.05 39.27 1.04
C GLU A 622 1.63 38.89 2.47
N LEU A 623 0.37 39.17 2.84
CA LEU A 623 -0.18 38.77 4.13
C LEU A 623 -0.19 37.25 4.26
N LEU A 624 -0.72 36.53 3.27
CA LEU A 624 -0.78 35.08 3.27
C LEU A 624 0.63 34.46 3.27
N ALA A 625 1.58 35.03 2.50
CA ALA A 625 2.97 34.58 2.49
C ALA A 625 3.63 34.75 3.87
N ARG A 626 3.43 35.88 4.55
CA ARG A 626 3.89 36.07 5.94
C ARG A 626 3.23 35.07 6.89
N GLN A 627 1.91 34.89 6.79
CA GLN A 627 1.19 33.94 7.63
C GLN A 627 1.62 32.49 7.38
N SER A 628 2.09 32.12 6.20
CA SER A 628 2.63 30.78 5.94
C SER A 628 3.87 30.46 6.78
N GLN A 629 4.65 31.49 7.16
CA GLN A 629 5.80 31.35 8.05
C GLN A 629 5.39 31.32 9.52
N ASP A 630 4.40 32.14 9.90
CA ASP A 630 3.97 32.34 11.30
C ASP A 630 2.96 31.30 11.82
N THR A 631 2.32 30.54 10.93
CA THR A 631 1.31 29.52 11.28
C THR A 631 1.92 28.12 11.26
N GLU A 632 1.32 27.15 11.95
CA GLU A 632 1.78 25.75 12.01
C GLU A 632 0.64 24.77 11.68
N GLY A 633 0.98 23.53 11.34
CA GLY A 633 0.02 22.44 11.15
C GLY A 633 -0.86 22.60 9.90
N GLU A 634 -2.10 22.12 9.99
CA GLU A 634 -3.03 22.10 8.85
C GLU A 634 -3.30 23.47 8.23
N LEU A 635 -3.30 24.54 9.06
CA LEU A 635 -3.51 25.90 8.57
C LEU A 635 -2.37 26.36 7.67
N ARG A 636 -1.12 26.09 8.04
CA ARG A 636 0.07 26.41 7.22
C ARG A 636 -0.07 25.73 5.85
N VAL A 637 -0.42 24.46 5.84
CA VAL A 637 -0.63 23.68 4.60
C VAL A 637 -1.72 24.32 3.74
N LYS A 638 -2.85 24.75 4.31
CA LYS A 638 -3.95 25.41 3.59
C LYS A 638 -3.55 26.77 3.01
N ILE A 639 -2.78 27.56 3.76
CA ILE A 639 -2.27 28.86 3.28
C ILE A 639 -1.30 28.64 2.12
N LEU A 640 -0.38 27.68 2.24
CA LEU A 640 0.56 27.33 1.17
C LEU A 640 -0.18 26.85 -0.08
N GLN A 641 -1.17 25.95 0.06
CA GLN A 641 -2.03 25.51 -1.05
C GLN A 641 -2.65 26.72 -1.79
N THR A 642 -3.23 27.64 -1.02
CA THR A 642 -3.82 28.87 -1.57
C THR A 642 -2.79 29.71 -2.33
N LEU A 643 -1.60 29.94 -1.75
CA LEU A 643 -0.54 30.71 -2.39
C LEU A 643 -0.11 30.09 -3.72
N PHE A 644 0.08 28.77 -3.75
CA PHE A 644 0.44 28.06 -4.98
C PHE A 644 -0.70 28.07 -6.01
N ASP A 645 -1.95 27.94 -5.58
CA ASP A 645 -3.11 28.03 -6.48
C ASP A 645 -3.23 29.44 -7.09
N LEU A 646 -2.97 30.51 -6.32
CA LEU A 646 -2.91 31.88 -6.84
C LEU A 646 -1.80 32.05 -7.90
N LEU A 647 -0.63 31.45 -7.67
CA LEU A 647 0.48 31.49 -8.63
C LEU A 647 0.19 30.67 -9.89
N VAL A 648 -0.50 29.53 -9.78
CA VAL A 648 -0.95 28.74 -10.94
C VAL A 648 -2.01 29.52 -11.74
N LEU A 649 -2.94 30.18 -11.05
CA LEU A 649 -4.05 30.91 -11.67
C LEU A 649 -3.60 32.21 -12.36
N HIS A 650 -2.74 33.00 -11.71
CA HIS A 650 -2.37 34.34 -12.17
C HIS A 650 -0.94 34.47 -12.68
N GLY A 651 -0.12 33.43 -12.54
CA GLY A 651 1.30 33.41 -12.90
C GLY A 651 2.20 34.16 -11.91
N ILE A 652 3.51 34.03 -12.13
CA ILE A 652 4.54 34.63 -11.27
C ILE A 652 4.66 36.16 -11.36
N ASN A 653 3.82 36.81 -12.18
CA ASN A 653 3.79 38.27 -12.33
C ASN A 653 2.55 38.90 -11.67
N LEU A 654 1.82 38.17 -10.83
CA LEU A 654 0.58 38.58 -10.18
C LEU A 654 0.62 40.02 -9.64
N GLY A 655 1.71 40.42 -8.97
CA GLY A 655 1.89 41.72 -8.32
C GLY A 655 2.91 42.66 -8.94
N ALA A 656 3.28 42.47 -10.22
CA ALA A 656 4.31 43.28 -10.86
C ALA A 656 4.03 44.80 -10.75
N ASP A 657 2.77 45.20 -10.90
CA ASP A 657 2.33 46.61 -10.81
C ASP A 657 2.43 47.21 -9.40
N ARG A 658 2.60 46.38 -8.37
CA ARG A 658 2.69 46.77 -6.95
C ARG A 658 4.04 46.48 -6.31
N GLY A 659 5.06 46.15 -7.11
CA GLY A 659 6.45 46.00 -6.64
C GLY A 659 6.83 44.63 -6.10
N PHE A 660 5.97 43.60 -6.19
CA PHE A 660 6.29 42.21 -5.86
C PHE A 660 6.18 41.31 -7.10
N GLY A 661 7.00 41.61 -8.11
CA GLY A 661 7.09 40.85 -9.35
C GLY A 661 7.80 39.50 -9.20
N ALA A 662 8.18 38.91 -10.33
CA ALA A 662 8.75 37.56 -10.42
C ALA A 662 9.89 37.28 -9.42
N ASP A 663 10.79 38.24 -9.16
CA ASP A 663 11.93 38.04 -8.26
C ASP A 663 11.52 37.75 -6.81
N VAL A 664 10.49 38.45 -6.31
CA VAL A 664 9.97 38.23 -4.94
C VAL A 664 9.30 36.86 -4.85
N ILE A 665 8.56 36.48 -5.89
CA ILE A 665 7.91 35.17 -5.96
C ILE A 665 8.95 34.06 -6.05
N LEU A 666 9.99 34.19 -6.86
CA LEU A 666 11.09 33.22 -6.93
C LEU A 666 11.82 33.09 -5.59
N GLY A 667 12.04 34.20 -4.88
CA GLY A 667 12.57 34.20 -3.51
C GLY A 667 11.66 33.45 -2.54
N PHE A 668 10.35 33.70 -2.60
CA PHE A 668 9.36 32.96 -1.82
C PHE A 668 9.41 31.46 -2.14
N LEU A 669 9.41 31.07 -3.43
CA LEU A 669 9.46 29.67 -3.85
C LEU A 669 10.71 28.97 -3.29
N MET A 670 11.89 29.59 -3.38
CA MET A 670 13.12 29.05 -2.81
C MET A 670 13.00 28.86 -1.29
N SER A 671 12.55 29.88 -0.55
CA SER A 671 12.36 29.78 0.91
C SER A 671 11.30 28.75 1.32
N SER A 672 10.28 28.55 0.47
CA SER A 672 9.21 27.59 0.72
C SER A 672 9.66 26.14 0.60
N LEU A 673 10.82 25.86 -0.02
CA LEU A 673 11.41 24.52 -0.12
C LEU A 673 12.27 24.16 1.10
N GLU A 674 12.26 24.97 2.15
CA GLU A 674 13.00 24.78 3.40
C GLU A 674 12.05 24.65 4.61
N GLN A 675 10.87 24.06 4.41
CA GLN A 675 9.92 23.84 5.51
C GLN A 675 10.40 22.73 6.45
N GLU A 676 10.27 22.96 7.76
CA GLU A 676 10.59 21.97 8.78
C GLU A 676 9.51 20.87 8.89
N GLU A 677 8.26 21.22 8.58
CA GLU A 677 7.13 20.29 8.68
C GLU A 677 6.98 19.46 7.40
N PRO A 678 7.03 18.11 7.47
CA PRO A 678 7.05 17.25 6.27
C PRO A 678 5.86 17.45 5.33
N GLU A 679 4.66 17.68 5.87
CA GLU A 679 3.44 17.87 5.08
C GLU A 679 3.41 19.24 4.39
N ALA A 680 3.95 20.27 5.04
CA ALA A 680 4.14 21.59 4.44
C ALA A 680 5.22 21.56 3.35
N GLU A 681 6.35 20.91 3.62
CA GLU A 681 7.44 20.72 2.64
C GLU A 681 6.95 20.00 1.39
N ALA A 682 6.22 18.89 1.56
CA ALA A 682 5.63 18.15 0.46
C ALA A 682 4.62 19.00 -0.34
N THR A 683 3.84 19.84 0.35
CA THR A 683 2.89 20.77 -0.29
C THR A 683 3.62 21.80 -1.16
N CYS A 684 4.71 22.37 -0.65
CA CYS A 684 5.54 23.30 -1.42
C CYS A 684 6.18 22.63 -2.64
N VAL A 685 6.76 21.43 -2.46
CA VAL A 685 7.35 20.66 -3.56
C VAL A 685 6.30 20.37 -4.65
N ILE A 686 5.09 19.93 -4.27
CA ILE A 686 3.99 19.71 -5.22
C ILE A 686 3.63 21.00 -5.96
N GLY A 687 3.51 22.12 -5.24
CA GLY A 687 3.20 23.43 -5.80
C GLY A 687 4.25 23.89 -6.82
N VAL A 688 5.54 23.83 -6.45
CA VAL A 688 6.67 24.16 -7.34
C VAL A 688 6.67 23.24 -8.56
N CYS A 689 6.48 21.93 -8.38
CA CYS A 689 6.41 20.98 -9.49
C CYS A 689 5.29 21.32 -10.49
N LYS A 690 4.10 21.73 -10.01
CA LYS A 690 2.99 22.18 -10.87
C LYS A 690 3.35 23.45 -11.64
N LEU A 691 3.99 24.43 -11.00
CA LEU A 691 4.44 25.67 -11.65
C LEU A 691 5.51 25.39 -12.73
N MET A 692 6.39 24.43 -12.49
CA MET A 692 7.40 24.04 -13.47
C MET A 692 6.81 23.24 -14.63
N LEU A 693 5.92 22.28 -14.37
CA LEU A 693 5.23 21.51 -15.41
C LEU A 693 4.38 22.40 -16.34
N SER A 694 3.77 23.44 -15.79
CA SER A 694 3.01 24.45 -16.55
C SER A 694 3.90 25.49 -17.26
N ASN A 695 5.22 25.39 -17.16
CA ASN A 695 6.20 26.36 -17.67
C ASN A 695 6.04 27.79 -17.13
N LEU A 696 5.35 27.97 -16.00
CA LEU A 696 5.26 29.25 -15.29
C LEU A 696 6.57 29.58 -14.57
N VAL A 697 7.33 28.55 -14.16
CA VAL A 697 8.65 28.66 -13.55
C VAL A 697 9.64 27.79 -14.33
N THR A 698 10.77 28.39 -14.73
CA THR A 698 11.82 27.70 -15.51
C THR A 698 13.21 27.87 -14.89
N ASP A 699 13.26 28.20 -13.60
CA ASP A 699 14.50 28.50 -12.89
C ASP A 699 15.34 27.23 -12.65
N GLU A 700 16.63 27.29 -13.02
CA GLU A 700 17.56 26.16 -12.93
C GLU A 700 18.03 25.91 -11.48
N VAL A 701 18.03 26.93 -10.61
CA VAL A 701 18.42 26.79 -9.19
C VAL A 701 17.33 26.04 -8.43
N ILE A 702 16.06 26.39 -8.65
CA ILE A 702 14.91 25.66 -8.12
C ILE A 702 14.95 24.20 -8.59
N LEU A 703 15.21 23.95 -9.88
CA LEU A 703 15.31 22.58 -10.41
C LEU A 703 16.41 21.78 -9.70
N SER A 704 17.59 22.37 -9.52
CA SER A 704 18.70 21.75 -8.78
C SER A 704 18.27 21.45 -7.34
N ARG A 705 17.59 22.38 -6.65
CA ARG A 705 17.10 22.16 -5.28
C ARG A 705 16.11 21.00 -5.18
N LEU A 706 15.19 20.85 -6.13
CA LEU A 706 14.27 19.70 -6.16
C LEU A 706 15.04 18.38 -6.32
N VAL A 707 16.08 18.34 -7.15
CA VAL A 707 16.90 17.14 -7.33
C VAL A 707 17.63 16.80 -6.03
N LEU A 708 18.15 17.81 -5.32
CA LEU A 708 18.74 17.62 -3.99
C LEU A 708 17.74 17.01 -3.01
N LEU A 709 16.55 17.61 -2.89
CA LEU A 709 15.50 17.11 -2.01
C LEU A 709 15.08 15.67 -2.33
N TYR A 710 15.12 15.26 -3.60
CA TYR A 710 14.78 13.89 -3.99
C TYR A 710 15.80 12.84 -3.55
N PHE A 711 17.09 13.20 -3.49
CA PHE A 711 18.17 12.26 -3.16
C PHE A 711 18.74 12.43 -1.75
N ALA A 712 18.47 13.55 -1.08
CA ALA A 712 18.88 13.87 0.29
C ALA A 712 18.40 12.81 1.29
N SER A 713 19.26 12.36 2.21
CA SER A 713 18.90 11.37 3.23
C SER A 713 17.81 11.86 4.18
N GLU A 714 17.74 13.17 4.42
CA GLU A 714 16.81 13.84 5.33
C GLU A 714 15.35 13.68 4.91
N THR A 715 15.09 13.56 3.61
CA THR A 715 13.74 13.45 3.04
C THR A 715 13.31 11.99 2.85
N ILE A 716 14.08 10.99 3.32
CA ILE A 716 13.80 9.58 3.06
C ILE A 716 12.44 9.14 3.62
N ASP A 717 12.04 9.71 4.77
CA ASP A 717 10.78 9.39 5.43
C ASP A 717 9.60 10.22 4.89
N ASN A 718 9.87 11.32 4.15
CA ASN A 718 8.84 12.13 3.51
C ASN A 718 8.37 11.49 2.18
N GLN A 719 7.60 10.41 2.29
CA GLN A 719 7.15 9.62 1.13
C GLN A 719 6.28 10.43 0.15
N LYS A 720 5.46 11.36 0.64
CA LYS A 720 4.63 12.22 -0.20
C LYS A 720 5.49 13.10 -1.12
N LEU A 721 6.55 13.69 -0.58
CA LEU A 721 7.55 14.46 -1.32
C LEU A 721 8.31 13.57 -2.32
N ARG A 722 8.88 12.45 -1.85
CA ARG A 722 9.68 11.53 -2.68
C ARG A 722 8.88 10.98 -3.85
N GLN A 723 7.63 10.56 -3.63
CA GLN A 723 6.77 10.04 -4.69
C GLN A 723 6.36 11.13 -5.69
N CYS A 724 6.09 12.34 -5.22
CA CYS A 724 5.83 13.49 -6.09
C CYS A 724 7.01 13.72 -7.04
N LEU A 725 8.24 13.80 -6.50
CA LEU A 725 9.45 14.03 -7.30
C LEU A 725 9.78 12.86 -8.22
N SER A 726 9.60 11.62 -7.76
CA SER A 726 9.77 10.41 -8.57
C SER A 726 8.87 10.40 -9.81
N TYR A 727 7.65 10.92 -9.69
CA TYR A 727 6.73 11.10 -10.83
C TYR A 727 7.07 12.35 -11.65
N PHE A 728 7.37 13.47 -10.99
CA PHE A 728 7.62 14.75 -11.62
C PHE A 728 8.82 14.73 -12.57
N PHE A 729 9.98 14.22 -12.16
CA PHE A 729 11.20 14.35 -12.99
C PHE A 729 11.10 13.67 -14.36
N PRO A 730 10.65 12.40 -14.48
CA PRO A 730 10.41 11.78 -15.78
C PRO A 730 9.41 12.59 -16.63
N VAL A 731 8.27 12.99 -16.04
CA VAL A 731 7.23 13.71 -16.78
C VAL A 731 7.72 15.09 -17.23
N TYR A 732 8.41 15.82 -16.36
CA TYR A 732 8.98 17.14 -16.66
C TYR A 732 10.03 17.04 -17.78
N ALA A 733 10.96 16.10 -17.68
CA ALA A 733 12.04 15.95 -18.65
C ALA A 733 11.54 15.44 -20.01
N TYR A 734 10.68 14.42 -20.03
CA TYR A 734 10.27 13.77 -21.28
C TYR A 734 9.17 14.50 -22.05
N SER A 735 8.45 15.44 -21.40
CA SER A 735 7.36 16.19 -22.03
C SER A 735 7.82 17.34 -22.93
N ASN A 736 9.00 17.92 -22.70
CA ASN A 736 9.48 19.06 -23.47
C ASN A 736 11.02 19.07 -23.59
N PRO A 737 11.60 19.14 -24.80
CA PRO A 737 13.05 19.22 -25.00
C PRO A 737 13.73 20.36 -24.23
N ALA A 738 13.07 21.51 -24.07
CA ALA A 738 13.61 22.62 -23.29
C ALA A 738 13.73 22.27 -21.79
N ASN A 739 12.79 21.50 -21.25
CA ASN A 739 12.87 21.01 -19.87
C ASN A 739 14.01 20.00 -19.73
N GLN A 740 14.13 19.06 -20.67
CA GLN A 740 15.21 18.08 -20.71
C GLN A 740 16.59 18.75 -20.76
N ARG A 741 16.71 19.83 -21.56
CA ARG A 741 17.92 20.67 -21.63
C ARG A 741 18.24 21.32 -20.28
N ARG A 742 17.25 21.80 -19.53
CA ARG A 742 17.47 22.34 -18.17
C ARG A 742 17.96 21.27 -17.21
N VAL A 743 17.40 20.06 -17.27
CA VAL A 743 17.91 18.90 -16.48
C VAL A 743 19.37 18.63 -16.83
N SER A 744 19.73 18.65 -18.12
CA SER A 744 21.12 18.46 -18.57
C SER A 744 22.07 19.54 -18.04
N LYS A 745 21.63 20.81 -17.98
CA LYS A 745 22.45 21.91 -17.43
C LYS A 745 22.71 21.77 -15.93
N VAL A 746 21.71 21.35 -15.15
CA VAL A 746 21.86 21.19 -13.70
C VAL A 746 22.58 19.89 -13.33
N PHE A 747 22.67 18.93 -14.25
CA PHE A 747 23.24 17.59 -14.02
C PHE A 747 24.55 17.58 -13.23
N LEU A 748 25.62 18.17 -13.78
CA LEU A 748 26.97 18.03 -13.22
C LEU A 748 27.13 18.82 -11.90
N PRO A 749 26.68 20.08 -11.81
CA PRO A 749 26.73 20.82 -10.55
C PRO A 749 25.95 20.14 -9.42
N THR A 750 24.75 19.63 -9.70
CA THR A 750 23.93 18.98 -8.67
C THR A 750 24.51 17.63 -8.25
N LEU A 751 25.03 16.84 -9.20
CA LEU A 751 25.69 15.57 -8.89
C LEU A 751 26.93 15.76 -8.02
N ALA A 752 27.73 16.79 -8.29
CA ALA A 752 28.89 17.12 -7.47
C ALA A 752 28.48 17.42 -6.02
N LEU A 753 27.46 18.27 -5.83
CA LEU A 753 26.96 18.59 -4.48
C LEU A 753 26.42 17.36 -3.74
N LEU A 754 25.64 16.50 -4.41
CA LEU A 754 25.13 15.26 -3.79
C LEU A 754 26.25 14.30 -3.42
N LYS A 755 27.30 14.25 -4.22
CA LYS A 755 28.47 13.41 -3.96
C LYS A 755 29.29 13.95 -2.79
N ASP A 756 29.42 15.27 -2.66
CA ASP A 756 30.10 15.90 -1.52
C ASP A 756 29.34 15.61 -0.23
N VAL A 757 28.01 15.77 -0.23
CA VAL A 757 27.14 15.38 0.89
C VAL A 757 27.34 13.90 1.22
N TYR A 758 27.26 13.01 0.23
CA TYR A 758 27.43 11.56 0.42
C TYR A 758 28.78 11.17 1.05
N ASP A 759 29.84 11.90 0.71
CA ASP A 759 31.18 11.67 1.24
C ASP A 759 31.32 12.17 2.69
N GLU A 760 30.57 13.20 3.08
CA GLU A 760 30.51 13.73 4.45
C GLU A 760 29.62 12.90 5.39
N LEU A 761 28.63 12.16 4.86
CA LEU A 761 27.73 11.32 5.65
C LEU A 761 28.44 10.17 6.40
N GLY A 762 27.92 9.85 7.59
CA GLY A 762 28.33 8.66 8.34
C GLY A 762 27.89 7.35 7.66
N THR A 763 28.45 6.21 8.11
CA THR A 763 28.16 4.89 7.49
C THR A 763 26.66 4.56 7.42
N THR A 764 25.89 4.89 8.45
CA THR A 764 24.45 4.60 8.52
C THR A 764 23.67 5.42 7.48
N GLU A 765 23.87 6.74 7.45
CA GLU A 765 23.19 7.66 6.52
C GLU A 765 23.61 7.39 5.08
N ARG A 766 24.89 7.06 4.86
CA ARG A 766 25.40 6.66 3.55
C ARG A 766 24.72 5.41 3.00
N ASN A 767 24.39 4.43 3.85
CA ASN A 767 23.66 3.24 3.45
C ASN A 767 22.18 3.53 3.12
N ALA A 768 21.62 4.61 3.66
CA ALA A 768 20.26 5.07 3.38
C ALA A 768 20.18 5.93 2.11
N MET A 769 21.22 6.75 1.85
CA MET A 769 21.31 7.58 0.66
C MET A 769 21.62 6.75 -0.59
N VAL A 770 21.04 7.14 -1.72
CA VAL A 770 21.34 6.52 -3.02
C VAL A 770 22.78 6.85 -3.41
N ALA A 771 23.56 5.84 -3.82
CA ALA A 771 24.97 6.04 -4.19
C ALA A 771 25.11 6.99 -5.40
N PRO A 772 26.16 7.85 -5.46
CA PRO A 772 26.34 8.86 -6.52
C PRO A 772 26.33 8.30 -7.94
N LEU A 773 26.82 7.07 -8.15
CA LEU A 773 26.74 6.41 -9.46
C LEU A 773 25.28 6.20 -9.88
N GLN A 774 24.42 5.72 -8.98
CA GLN A 774 23.02 5.47 -9.28
C GLN A 774 22.25 6.79 -9.48
N ILE A 775 22.60 7.85 -8.74
CA ILE A 775 22.08 9.21 -8.94
C ILE A 775 22.42 9.69 -10.35
N GLY A 776 23.70 9.61 -10.74
CA GLY A 776 24.16 10.04 -12.06
C GLY A 776 23.51 9.25 -13.20
N LEU A 777 23.32 7.94 -13.03
CA LEU A 777 22.60 7.11 -13.99
C LEU A 777 21.14 7.55 -14.14
N GLN A 778 20.47 7.88 -13.02
CA GLN A 778 19.09 8.36 -13.04
C GLN A 778 18.96 9.73 -13.71
N LEU A 779 19.89 10.64 -13.46
CA LEU A 779 19.92 11.94 -14.13
C LEU A 779 20.17 11.78 -15.64
N LEU A 780 21.02 10.83 -16.05
CA LEU A 780 21.29 10.55 -17.47
C LEU A 780 20.04 10.00 -18.15
N ASP A 781 19.31 9.15 -17.44
CA ASP A 781 18.04 8.61 -17.88
C ASP A 781 17.01 9.71 -18.17
N TRP A 782 16.95 10.75 -17.33
CA TRP A 782 16.06 11.89 -17.54
C TRP A 782 16.49 12.78 -18.71
N THR A 783 17.79 12.82 -19.04
CA THR A 783 18.32 13.61 -20.16
C THR A 783 18.29 12.89 -21.51
N ASP A 784 17.91 11.60 -21.55
CA ASP A 784 17.90 10.80 -22.77
C ASP A 784 16.84 11.27 -23.78
N PRO A 785 17.24 11.80 -24.96
CA PRO A 785 16.30 12.26 -25.97
C PRO A 785 15.36 11.16 -26.48
N GLN A 786 15.77 9.89 -26.45
CA GLN A 786 14.96 8.76 -26.93
C GLN A 786 13.77 8.45 -26.02
N LYS A 787 13.80 8.92 -24.77
CA LYS A 787 12.70 8.75 -23.81
C LYS A 787 11.66 9.86 -23.86
N SER A 788 11.87 10.89 -24.67
CA SER A 788 10.88 11.94 -24.86
C SER A 788 9.59 11.38 -25.45
N ILE A 789 8.44 11.94 -25.06
CA ILE A 789 7.13 11.59 -25.63
C ILE A 789 7.13 11.79 -27.16
N LEU A 790 7.87 12.78 -27.64
CA LEU A 790 8.03 13.07 -29.08
C LEU A 790 8.71 11.92 -29.84
N ALA A 791 9.60 11.16 -29.18
CA ALA A 791 10.24 9.98 -29.78
C ALA A 791 9.26 8.80 -29.88
N ALA A 792 8.33 8.67 -28.92
CA ALA A 792 7.32 7.61 -28.92
C ALA A 792 6.24 7.78 -30.01
N GLU A 793 5.90 9.02 -30.38
CA GLU A 793 4.91 9.32 -31.43
C GLU A 793 5.39 8.94 -32.84
N ASP A 794 6.70 8.86 -33.05
CA ASP A 794 7.38 8.48 -34.29
C ASP A 794 6.90 9.18 -35.58
N THR A 795 6.54 10.46 -35.51
CA THR A 795 6.15 11.26 -36.67
C THR A 795 7.30 12.13 -37.18
N LYS A 796 7.27 12.51 -38.47
CA LYS A 796 8.29 13.45 -39.01
C LYS A 796 8.31 14.80 -38.29
N ALA A 797 7.16 15.27 -37.82
CA ALA A 797 7.04 16.53 -37.09
C ALA A 797 7.59 16.41 -35.66
N SER A 798 7.32 15.30 -34.96
CA SER A 798 7.84 15.07 -33.61
C SER A 798 9.36 14.84 -33.63
N ARG A 799 9.88 14.08 -34.60
CA ARG A 799 11.33 13.90 -34.79
C ARG A 799 12.08 15.21 -35.07
N ALA A 800 11.45 16.18 -35.73
CA ALA A 800 12.05 17.49 -35.97
C ALA A 800 12.12 18.38 -34.72
N GLN A 801 11.32 18.07 -33.68
CA GLN A 801 11.31 18.79 -32.41
C GLN A 801 12.19 18.14 -31.34
N LEU A 802 12.66 16.90 -31.55
CA LEU A 802 13.61 16.24 -30.67
C LEU A 802 14.95 16.99 -30.67
N ASP A 803 15.49 17.21 -29.47
CA ASP A 803 16.85 17.73 -29.31
C ASP A 803 17.81 16.55 -29.12
N GLU A 804 18.28 15.97 -30.23
CA GLU A 804 19.28 14.89 -30.23
C GLU A 804 20.67 15.36 -29.73
N THR A 805 20.87 16.66 -29.53
CA THR A 805 22.17 17.23 -29.13
C THR A 805 22.38 17.25 -27.62
N ILE A 806 21.36 17.01 -26.81
CA ILE A 806 21.45 17.09 -25.33
C ILE A 806 22.58 16.20 -24.80
N HIS A 807 22.60 14.94 -25.20
CA HIS A 807 23.62 13.97 -24.80
C HIS A 807 24.99 14.24 -25.44
N LEU A 808 25.03 14.83 -26.63
CA LEU A 808 26.28 15.30 -27.24
C LEU A 808 26.90 16.42 -26.40
N ASP A 809 26.12 17.44 -26.04
CA ASP A 809 26.61 18.56 -25.23
C ASP A 809 26.98 18.13 -23.82
N LEU A 810 26.19 17.22 -23.21
CA LEU A 810 26.52 16.63 -21.92
C LEU A 810 27.83 15.84 -21.99
N SER A 811 28.09 15.11 -23.09
CA SER A 811 29.36 14.39 -23.29
C SER A 811 30.55 15.35 -23.30
N VAL A 812 30.44 16.50 -23.96
CA VAL A 812 31.48 17.54 -23.98
C VAL A 812 31.70 18.11 -22.58
N GLN A 813 30.62 18.37 -21.83
CA GLN A 813 30.72 18.86 -20.45
C GLN A 813 31.38 17.84 -19.52
N MET A 814 31.03 16.56 -19.64
CA MET A 814 31.63 15.48 -18.86
C MET A 814 33.11 15.29 -19.17
N ILE A 815 33.51 15.38 -20.45
CA ILE A 815 34.92 15.35 -20.84
C ILE A 815 35.68 16.53 -20.22
N LYS A 816 35.15 17.76 -20.31
CA LYS A 816 35.77 18.93 -19.68
C LYS A 816 35.93 18.74 -18.17
N ALA A 817 34.90 18.23 -17.50
CA ALA A 817 34.96 17.92 -16.07
C ALA A 817 36.02 16.85 -15.76
N LEU A 818 36.14 15.79 -16.59
CA LEU A 818 37.16 14.75 -16.45
C LEU A 818 38.60 15.30 -16.53
N PHE A 819 38.87 16.27 -17.39
CA PHE A 819 40.18 16.92 -17.50
C PHE A 819 40.50 17.85 -16.33
N GLN A 820 39.47 18.43 -15.71
CA GLN A 820 39.63 19.29 -14.53
C GLN A 820 39.74 18.49 -13.23
N GLN A 821 39.27 17.23 -13.21
CA GLN A 821 39.25 16.40 -12.02
C GLN A 821 40.54 15.64 -11.75
N SER A 822 41.07 15.81 -10.53
CA SER A 822 42.31 15.15 -10.08
C SER A 822 42.04 13.90 -9.23
N LEU A 823 40.87 13.81 -8.61
CA LEU A 823 40.51 12.71 -7.71
C LEU A 823 40.13 11.45 -8.49
N LYS A 824 40.79 10.33 -8.16
CA LYS A 824 40.63 9.05 -8.87
C LYS A 824 39.19 8.54 -8.86
N ASP A 825 38.51 8.64 -7.72
CA ASP A 825 37.16 8.11 -7.57
C ASP A 825 36.12 8.95 -8.32
N GLU A 826 36.32 10.27 -8.40
CA GLU A 826 35.49 11.16 -9.23
C GLU A 826 35.68 10.92 -10.72
N ARG A 827 36.93 10.77 -11.15
CA ARG A 827 37.23 10.37 -12.53
C ARG A 827 36.59 9.03 -12.86
N LYS A 828 36.65 8.06 -11.95
CA LYS A 828 36.02 6.75 -12.13
C LYS A 828 34.50 6.89 -12.28
N LEU A 829 33.85 7.66 -11.42
CA LEU A 829 32.41 7.94 -11.50
C LEU A 829 32.04 8.57 -12.86
N LEU A 830 32.71 9.65 -13.25
CA LEU A 830 32.46 10.33 -14.53
C LEU A 830 32.71 9.41 -15.72
N CYS A 831 33.77 8.60 -15.72
CA CYS A 831 34.03 7.60 -16.76
C CYS A 831 32.91 6.55 -16.84
N GLN A 832 32.43 6.04 -15.70
CA GLN A 832 31.34 5.06 -15.67
C GLN A 832 30.05 5.66 -16.25
N LEU A 833 29.71 6.91 -15.89
CA LEU A 833 28.56 7.61 -16.44
C LEU A 833 28.72 7.91 -17.93
N PHE A 834 29.90 8.33 -18.37
CA PHE A 834 30.18 8.66 -19.76
C PHE A 834 29.91 7.48 -20.71
N THR A 835 30.16 6.24 -20.28
CA THR A 835 29.87 5.03 -21.08
C THR A 835 28.37 4.78 -21.32
N GLN A 836 27.49 5.47 -20.59
CA GLN A 836 26.03 5.32 -20.70
C GLN A 836 25.38 6.42 -21.54
N ILE A 837 26.17 7.36 -22.09
CA ILE A 837 25.65 8.39 -22.98
C ILE A 837 25.13 7.76 -24.27
N VAL A 838 23.89 8.09 -24.62
CA VAL A 838 23.25 7.67 -25.87
C VAL A 838 23.62 8.63 -26.99
N TYR A 839 24.20 8.10 -28.08
CA TYR A 839 24.49 8.85 -29.30
C TYR A 839 23.42 8.54 -30.37
N PRO A 840 22.91 9.55 -31.10
CA PRO A 840 21.95 9.30 -32.17
C PRO A 840 22.63 8.52 -33.32
N LEU A 841 22.26 7.26 -33.47
CA LEU A 841 22.65 6.44 -34.62
C LEU A 841 21.69 6.73 -35.78
N GLY A 842 22.03 7.68 -36.66
CA GLY A 842 21.34 7.80 -37.96
C GLY A 842 20.92 9.17 -38.47
N SER A 843 21.29 10.29 -37.85
CA SER A 843 21.18 11.58 -38.56
C SER A 843 22.31 11.67 -39.59
N ALA A 844 21.93 11.68 -40.88
CA ALA A 844 22.79 11.65 -42.07
C ALA A 844 23.75 12.85 -42.25
N GLY A 845 24.14 13.52 -41.15
CA GLY A 845 25.10 14.63 -41.11
C GLY A 845 26.30 14.41 -40.17
N PHE A 846 26.36 13.30 -39.42
CA PHE A 846 27.47 13.00 -38.50
C PHE A 846 28.50 11.98 -39.03
N GLU A 847 28.35 11.50 -40.27
CA GLU A 847 29.40 10.76 -40.97
C GLU A 847 30.55 11.71 -41.35
N GLY A 848 31.43 12.04 -40.40
CA GLY A 848 32.64 12.82 -40.68
C GLY A 848 33.30 13.58 -39.54
N GLN A 849 32.69 13.69 -38.35
CA GLN A 849 33.32 14.33 -37.20
C GLN A 849 33.67 13.31 -36.12
N GLY A 850 34.81 12.64 -36.31
CA GLY A 850 35.51 12.06 -35.16
C GLY A 850 35.90 13.21 -34.23
N PHE A 851 35.33 13.23 -33.02
CA PHE A 851 35.75 14.18 -32.00
C PHE A 851 37.15 13.80 -31.52
N VAL A 852 38.15 14.54 -32.00
CA VAL A 852 39.51 14.52 -31.43
C VAL A 852 39.53 15.56 -30.32
N VAL A 853 39.51 15.12 -29.07
CA VAL A 853 39.83 15.99 -27.93
C VAL A 853 41.35 16.15 -27.91
N VAL A 854 41.86 17.19 -28.59
CA VAL A 854 43.27 17.54 -28.53
C VAL A 854 43.48 18.40 -27.29
N ASP A 855 44.22 17.87 -26.32
CA ASP A 855 44.78 18.66 -25.24
C ASP A 855 45.86 19.59 -25.83
N GLN A 856 45.64 20.91 -25.80
CA GLN A 856 46.62 21.90 -26.27
C GLN A 856 47.65 22.29 -25.17
N SER A 857 47.81 21.49 -24.12
CA SER A 857 48.74 21.79 -23.02
C SER A 857 50.20 21.42 -23.27
N ASP A 858 50.54 20.55 -24.22
CA ASP A 858 51.93 20.11 -24.37
C ASP A 858 52.64 20.79 -25.55
N GLN A 859 53.37 21.86 -25.23
CA GLN A 859 54.55 22.22 -25.99
C GLN A 859 55.55 21.06 -25.94
N ILE A 860 55.61 20.31 -27.04
CA ILE A 860 56.78 19.64 -27.63
C ILE A 860 57.87 19.26 -26.62
N GLU A 861 57.88 18.00 -26.19
CA GLU A 861 59.11 17.20 -26.13
C GLU A 861 58.77 15.75 -26.51
N GLU A 862 59.45 15.24 -27.54
CA GLU A 862 59.28 13.90 -28.10
C GLU A 862 59.64 12.82 -27.07
N GLY A 863 58.72 11.88 -26.80
CA GLY A 863 59.00 10.71 -25.97
C GLY A 863 57.83 9.73 -25.89
N SER A 864 57.89 8.70 -26.73
CA SER A 864 57.05 7.49 -26.75
C SER A 864 56.39 7.05 -25.43
N VAL A 865 55.12 6.64 -25.47
CA VAL A 865 54.61 5.26 -25.22
C VAL A 865 53.09 5.26 -25.43
N GLY A 866 52.59 4.34 -26.27
CA GLY A 866 51.18 4.24 -26.63
C GLY A 866 50.32 3.42 -25.65
N TYR A 867 49.01 3.70 -25.69
CA TYR A 867 47.96 2.73 -25.37
C TYR A 867 46.76 3.01 -26.28
N GLY A 868 46.56 2.13 -27.28
CA GLY A 868 45.36 2.11 -28.11
C GLY A 868 44.26 1.29 -27.44
N PHE A 869 43.03 1.82 -27.43
CA PHE A 869 41.83 1.05 -27.11
C PHE A 869 41.38 0.28 -28.37
N GLN A 870 41.31 -1.04 -28.24
CA GLN A 870 40.94 -1.98 -29.29
C GLN A 870 39.41 -2.06 -29.44
N GLU A 871 38.93 -2.00 -30.69
CA GLU A 871 37.54 -2.26 -31.09
C GLU A 871 37.11 -3.68 -30.70
N CYS A 872 35.97 -3.79 -30.02
CA CYS A 872 35.18 -5.01 -29.91
C CYS A 872 33.80 -4.77 -30.54
N ALA A 873 33.67 -5.02 -31.85
CA ALA A 873 32.38 -5.20 -32.50
C ALA A 873 32.17 -6.69 -32.79
N GLY A 874 31.08 -7.22 -32.21
CA GLY A 874 30.77 -8.64 -32.14
C GLY A 874 30.26 -9.25 -33.45
N LYS A 875 30.58 -10.55 -33.58
CA LYS A 875 29.96 -11.51 -34.51
C LYS A 875 28.45 -11.57 -34.30
N VAL A 876 27.68 -11.26 -35.33
CA VAL A 876 26.29 -11.74 -35.48
C VAL A 876 26.33 -13.06 -36.26
N ARG A 877 25.74 -14.10 -35.67
CA ARG A 877 25.45 -15.38 -36.30
C ARG A 877 24.28 -15.20 -37.28
N GLU A 878 24.49 -15.53 -38.54
CA GLU A 878 23.40 -15.88 -39.46
C GLU A 878 23.46 -17.38 -39.73
N ASP A 879 22.41 -18.09 -39.29
CA ASP A 879 22.14 -19.46 -39.66
C ASP A 879 21.07 -19.46 -40.77
N GLY A 880 21.44 -20.01 -41.92
CA GLY A 880 20.58 -20.78 -42.81
C GLY A 880 19.44 -20.07 -43.55
N ARG A 881 19.69 -19.70 -44.81
CA ARG A 881 18.75 -19.97 -45.92
C ARG A 881 19.51 -20.21 -47.23
N GLN A 882 19.10 -21.29 -47.90
CA GLN A 882 19.68 -21.86 -49.10
C GLN A 882 19.49 -20.98 -50.35
N ASP A 883 20.55 -20.96 -51.18
CA ASP A 883 20.58 -21.02 -52.65
C ASP A 883 19.38 -20.49 -53.44
N VAL A 884 19.58 -19.41 -54.23
CA VAL A 884 19.27 -19.39 -55.69
C VAL A 884 20.21 -18.39 -56.39
N ARG A 885 20.85 -18.86 -57.47
CA ARG A 885 21.69 -18.16 -58.45
C ARG A 885 20.96 -17.02 -59.17
N GLY A 886 21.69 -15.98 -59.59
CA GLY A 886 21.25 -15.15 -60.73
C GLY A 886 21.83 -13.74 -60.82
N THR A 887 22.96 -13.63 -61.55
CA THR A 887 23.30 -12.57 -62.52
C THR A 887 22.85 -11.11 -62.33
N GLY A 888 23.83 -10.20 -62.36
CA GLY A 888 23.83 -9.13 -63.37
C GLY A 888 23.79 -7.68 -62.88
N GLN A 889 24.96 -7.03 -63.03
CA GLN A 889 25.26 -5.59 -63.08
C GLN A 889 25.21 -4.76 -61.79
#